data_AF-A0A521Q245-F1
#
_entry.id   AF-A0A521Q245-F1
#
_cell.length_a   1.000
_cell.length_b   1.000
_cell.length_c   1.000
_cell.angle_alpha   90.00
_cell.angle_beta   90.00
_cell.angle_gamma   90.00
#
_symmetry.space_group_name_H-M   'P 1'
#
loop_
_entity.id
_entity.type
_entity.pdbx_description
1 polymer ?
#
loop_
_entity_poly.entity_id
_entity_poly.type
_entity_poly.pdbx_seq_one_letter_code
_entity_poly.pdbx_strand_id
1 'polypeptide(L)'
;MASFDPPLIRKMADVTIRVWESIIMRSANQLLPYRRKTMKGSKFSVLIAGLVLAVTVLAAPLALAQSGMVAAAHPLAIQEGEKVLLNGGNAIEAAIVTAAVLGVVEPYASGIGGGGFMVVHIPQAGDQLAQRFVIDSRVTAPQDATPDMFRGLTLDQIDTGGLAVGVPGALKHWDEALKISRELQLSGRLQGLNMTLSQALQPAIEIARNGFDVSDTFIRILNTHRNRLAKFPDSAALFFDLPTDPAACAPEAPPLQACHLTQPAVADTLELVAAQGTDVFYRGPIADAIVDTVRRPKTDDPNILSGRMRKDDGVDDLALYDIKRRDPVTGTYRGFTLVTAGPPAGGVTLIELLNIVDDPRFPFGAAGFRFLELDTVHVMIEAMKLSYADKRAFLGDPDFALVPPPGDPDRPPIPVNGLASSAYAETRRGLIDLGTSLPVEQPAGNPYCFETPPPPFSCNGAPVTPLSPTSDGFKEDGLAAEEESSTTHFSAIDGSGNMVAYTTSLSSLFGSAMVVTCQVPACEVEGRRVGGFLLNNSLNGFSRGTSPGVRYNAPEGGKRPRSDMSPTLVFSPSGTPRLVVGAAGGGRIPAIVFQIISDVIDHGKSIQQAISAPRFVNENLAQSATTIGHHNTRHETPPFNLPQTLVNQLRDNKGQTVIRNTVTFGAAQGIAIDPDTGALSRGTDPRRGGDF
;
A
#
# COMPACT_ATOMS: atom_id res chain seq x y z
N MET A 1 30.13 17.98 24.34
CA MET A 1 30.29 17.08 25.49
C MET A 1 29.93 17.84 26.76
N ALA A 2 28.75 17.57 27.33
CA ALA A 2 28.38 17.99 28.68
C ALA A 2 27.90 16.73 29.40
N SER A 3 28.69 16.26 30.37
CA SER A 3 28.41 15.06 31.14
C SER A 3 27.34 15.34 32.19
N PHE A 4 26.22 14.63 32.13
CA PHE A 4 25.19 14.66 33.17
C PHE A 4 25.66 13.85 34.39
N ASP A 5 25.48 14.43 35.57
CA ASP A 5 25.99 13.95 36.87
C ASP A 5 25.12 12.78 37.42
N PRO A 6 25.63 11.53 37.45
CA PRO A 6 24.89 10.33 37.90
C PRO A 6 24.27 10.36 39.32
N PRO A 7 24.83 11.05 40.33
CA PRO A 7 24.26 11.15 41.67
C PRO A 7 22.94 11.91 41.74
N LEU A 8 22.70 12.87 40.83
CA LEU A 8 21.48 13.67 40.80
C LEU A 8 20.28 12.83 40.32
N ILE A 9 20.49 12.01 39.29
CA ILE A 9 19.50 11.04 38.80
C ILE A 9 19.19 10.01 39.88
N ARG A 10 20.19 9.54 40.62
CA ARG A 10 20.00 8.61 41.74
C ARG A 10 19.19 9.22 42.88
N LYS A 11 19.43 10.50 43.21
CA LYS A 11 18.63 11.23 44.21
C LYS A 11 17.19 11.46 43.75
N MET A 12 16.97 11.79 42.49
CA MET A 12 15.62 11.97 41.94
C MET A 12 14.84 10.64 41.89
N ALA A 13 15.52 9.55 41.54
CA ALA A 13 14.97 8.20 41.60
C ALA A 13 14.62 7.79 43.05
N ASP A 14 15.50 8.03 44.01
CA ASP A 14 15.26 7.73 45.44
C ASP A 14 14.10 8.54 46.03
N VAL A 15 13.95 9.81 45.64
CA VAL A 15 12.82 10.65 46.07
C VAL A 15 11.51 10.13 45.46
N THR A 16 11.52 9.78 44.17
CA THR A 16 10.35 9.24 43.47
C THR A 16 9.92 7.90 44.06
N ILE A 17 10.88 7.00 44.33
CA ILE A 17 10.63 5.71 44.99
C ILE A 17 10.04 5.93 46.39
N ARG A 18 10.59 6.83 47.21
CA ARG A 18 10.07 7.11 48.55
C ARG A 18 8.67 7.74 48.54
N VAL A 19 8.36 8.58 47.55
CA VAL A 19 7.02 9.16 47.38
C VAL A 19 6.02 8.07 47.03
N TRP A 20 6.37 7.17 46.09
CA TRP A 20 5.53 6.02 45.71
C TRP A 20 5.38 5.01 46.84
N GLU A 21 6.43 4.69 47.60
CA GLU A 21 6.34 3.85 48.79
C GLU A 21 5.41 4.48 49.84
N SER A 22 5.44 5.80 50.02
CA SER A 22 4.56 6.49 50.97
C SER A 22 3.09 6.46 50.54
N ILE A 23 2.82 6.55 49.23
CA ILE A 23 1.46 6.48 48.67
C ILE A 23 0.92 5.06 48.79
N ILE A 24 1.73 4.05 48.45
CA ILE A 24 1.36 2.63 48.57
C ILE A 24 1.12 2.26 50.05
N MET A 25 1.96 2.71 50.97
CA MET A 25 1.81 2.45 52.41
C MET A 25 0.60 3.17 53.02
N ARG A 26 0.26 4.38 52.55
CA ARG A 26 -0.96 5.10 52.98
C ARG A 26 -2.23 4.44 52.47
N SER A 27 -2.23 3.98 51.21
CA SER A 27 -3.37 3.27 50.61
C SER A 27 -3.57 1.86 51.20
N ALA A 28 -2.47 1.15 51.51
CA ALA A 28 -2.53 -0.16 52.15
C ALA A 28 -3.08 -0.10 53.59
N ASN A 29 -2.83 1.00 54.31
CA ASN A 29 -3.37 1.21 55.66
C ASN A 29 -4.85 1.63 55.68
N GLN A 30 -5.40 2.14 54.56
CA GLN A 30 -6.82 2.50 54.47
C GLN A 30 -7.72 1.32 54.05
N LEU A 31 -7.15 0.28 53.42
CA LEU A 31 -7.93 -0.82 52.83
C LEU A 31 -8.01 -2.10 53.69
N LEU A 32 -7.34 -2.16 54.84
CA LEU A 32 -7.32 -3.37 55.67
C LEU A 32 -7.42 -3.06 57.17
N PRO A 33 -8.62 -2.94 57.76
CA PRO A 33 -8.75 -3.16 59.18
C PRO A 33 -8.70 -4.67 59.42
N TYR A 34 -7.84 -5.07 60.36
CA TYR A 34 -7.82 -6.36 61.06
C TYR A 34 -6.90 -7.50 60.54
N ARG A 35 -6.06 -7.96 61.48
CA ARG A 35 -5.20 -9.17 61.54
C ARG A 35 -3.81 -9.13 60.88
N ARG A 36 -2.86 -8.61 61.65
CA ARG A 36 -1.46 -9.08 61.66
C ARG A 36 -1.41 -10.55 62.10
N LYS A 37 -1.35 -11.49 61.15
CA LYS A 37 -0.75 -12.82 61.36
C LYS A 37 0.06 -13.23 60.13
N THR A 38 1.37 -13.03 60.23
CA THR A 38 2.45 -13.85 59.64
C THR A 38 2.14 -14.52 58.29
N MET A 39 2.24 -13.78 57.19
CA MET A 39 2.60 -14.38 55.90
C MET A 39 4.14 -14.41 55.81
N LYS A 40 4.72 -15.63 55.81
CA LYS A 40 6.16 -15.86 55.64
C LYS A 40 6.62 -15.29 54.28
N GLY A 41 7.82 -14.70 54.26
CA GLY A 41 8.35 -13.83 53.19
C GLY A 41 8.36 -14.35 51.76
N SER A 42 8.19 -15.65 51.51
CA SER A 42 8.07 -16.19 50.14
C SER A 42 6.72 -15.85 49.48
N LYS A 43 5.61 -15.82 50.23
CA LYS A 43 4.27 -15.55 49.64
C LYS A 43 4.02 -14.07 49.35
N PHE A 44 4.68 -13.17 50.09
CA PHE A 44 4.57 -11.72 49.88
C PHE A 44 5.34 -11.26 48.64
N SER A 45 6.53 -11.84 48.40
CA SER A 45 7.33 -11.57 47.19
C SER A 45 6.66 -12.07 45.91
N VAL A 46 5.97 -13.22 45.95
CA VAL A 46 5.19 -13.74 44.82
C VAL A 46 3.98 -12.85 44.52
N LEU A 47 3.34 -12.30 45.55
CA LEU A 47 2.22 -11.38 45.37
C LEU A 47 2.65 -10.03 44.78
N ILE A 48 3.78 -9.48 45.21
CA ILE A 48 4.36 -8.26 44.64
C ILE A 48 4.85 -8.51 43.20
N ALA A 49 5.54 -9.63 42.93
CA ALA A 49 5.94 -9.99 41.58
C ALA A 49 4.73 -10.20 40.65
N GLY A 50 3.66 -10.83 41.14
CA GLY A 50 2.41 -10.97 40.42
C GLY A 50 1.68 -9.65 40.18
N LEU A 51 1.72 -8.72 41.14
CA LEU A 51 1.12 -7.38 41.00
C LEU A 51 1.91 -6.49 40.04
N VAL A 52 3.26 -6.52 40.12
CA VAL A 52 4.14 -5.81 39.19
C VAL A 52 3.95 -6.37 37.78
N LEU A 53 3.91 -7.70 37.62
CA LEU A 53 3.64 -8.36 36.34
C LEU A 53 2.26 -7.96 35.80
N ALA A 54 1.21 -8.00 36.63
CA ALA A 54 -0.13 -7.60 36.23
C ALA A 54 -0.22 -6.11 35.85
N VAL A 55 0.46 -5.22 36.58
CA VAL A 55 0.52 -3.78 36.26
C VAL A 55 1.31 -3.54 34.97
N THR A 56 2.44 -4.22 34.74
CA THR A 56 3.17 -4.12 33.46
C THR A 56 2.39 -4.71 32.27
N VAL A 57 1.67 -5.82 32.48
CA VAL A 57 0.83 -6.48 31.47
C VAL A 57 -0.39 -5.63 31.12
N LEU A 58 -0.92 -4.84 32.06
CA LEU A 58 -2.04 -3.92 31.82
C LEU A 58 -1.58 -2.53 31.33
N ALA A 59 -0.39 -2.07 31.70
CA ALA A 59 0.11 -0.74 31.34
C ALA A 59 0.60 -0.64 29.89
N ALA A 60 1.23 -1.68 29.34
CA ALA A 60 1.72 -1.66 27.95
C ALA A 60 0.58 -1.55 26.90
N PRO A 61 -0.52 -2.31 27.00
CA PRO A 61 -1.68 -2.15 26.12
C PRO A 61 -2.35 -0.78 26.25
N LEU A 62 -2.41 -0.22 27.48
CA LEU A 62 -3.00 1.10 27.72
C LEU A 62 -2.14 2.23 27.16
N ALA A 63 -0.81 2.12 27.27
CA ALA A 63 0.14 3.10 26.72
C ALA A 63 0.14 3.09 25.19
N LEU A 64 0.07 1.90 24.56
CA LEU A 64 -0.14 1.77 23.11
C LEU A 64 -1.49 2.38 22.70
N ALA A 65 -2.58 2.05 23.40
CA ALA A 65 -3.91 2.58 23.11
C ALA A 65 -3.98 4.12 23.21
N GLN A 66 -3.14 4.76 24.02
CA GLN A 66 -3.03 6.22 24.11
C GLN A 66 -2.05 6.84 23.11
N SER A 67 -1.07 6.08 22.61
CA SER A 67 0.00 6.59 21.74
C SER A 67 -0.31 6.46 20.25
N GLY A 68 -1.17 5.49 19.87
CA GLY A 68 -1.57 5.25 18.49
C GLY A 68 -1.45 3.78 18.08
N MET A 69 -1.55 3.51 16.78
CA MET A 69 -1.53 2.16 16.22
C MET A 69 -0.92 2.13 14.82
N VAL A 70 -0.17 1.07 14.51
CA VAL A 70 0.32 0.75 13.16
C VAL A 70 -0.26 -0.60 12.72
N ALA A 71 -0.68 -0.69 11.46
CA ALA A 71 -1.06 -1.93 10.79
C ALA A 71 -0.22 -2.08 9.52
N ALA A 72 0.56 -3.15 9.41
CA ALA A 72 1.46 -3.42 8.29
C ALA A 72 1.55 -4.93 8.02
N ALA A 73 2.10 -5.32 6.87
CA ALA A 73 2.20 -6.72 6.47
C ALA A 73 3.28 -7.53 7.21
N HIS A 74 4.21 -6.88 7.92
CA HIS A 74 5.34 -7.54 8.58
C HIS A 74 5.48 -7.11 10.06
N PRO A 75 5.67 -8.05 11.01
CA PRO A 75 5.71 -7.74 12.45
C PRO A 75 6.85 -6.80 12.83
N LEU A 76 8.05 -6.96 12.27
CA LEU A 76 9.16 -6.02 12.52
C LEU A 76 8.81 -4.58 12.11
N ALA A 77 8.07 -4.39 11.00
CA ALA A 77 7.67 -3.06 10.57
C ALA A 77 6.61 -2.44 11.50
N ILE A 78 5.66 -3.25 11.99
CA ILE A 78 4.70 -2.82 13.02
C ILE A 78 5.46 -2.40 14.28
N GLN A 79 6.37 -3.25 14.76
CA GLN A 79 7.13 -3.02 15.99
C GLN A 79 7.95 -1.72 15.93
N GLU A 80 8.69 -1.49 14.84
CA GLU A 80 9.49 -0.26 14.71
C GLU A 80 8.62 0.99 14.54
N GLY A 81 7.51 0.89 13.80
CA GLY A 81 6.53 1.99 13.70
C GLY A 81 5.87 2.33 15.04
N GLU A 82 5.48 1.32 15.82
CA GLU A 82 4.90 1.53 17.16
C GLU A 82 5.92 2.09 18.16
N LYS A 83 7.19 1.71 18.07
CA LYS A 83 8.25 2.33 18.87
C LYS A 83 8.34 3.83 18.61
N VAL A 84 8.14 4.29 17.38
CA VAL A 84 8.11 5.73 17.07
C VAL A 84 6.94 6.40 17.80
N LEU A 85 5.74 5.83 17.69
CA LEU A 85 4.54 6.37 18.36
C LEU A 85 4.68 6.41 19.88
N LEU A 86 5.18 5.31 20.48
CA LEU A 86 5.42 5.21 21.93
C LEU A 86 6.43 6.22 22.45
N ASN A 87 7.38 6.66 21.60
CA ASN A 87 8.37 7.67 21.94
C ASN A 87 7.89 9.11 21.65
N GLY A 88 6.62 9.30 21.30
CA GLY A 88 6.03 10.62 21.03
C GLY A 88 6.18 11.10 19.59
N GLY A 89 6.51 10.20 18.65
CA GLY A 89 6.47 10.49 17.22
C GLY A 89 5.05 10.51 16.68
N ASN A 90 4.86 11.16 15.54
CA ASN A 90 3.55 11.19 14.87
C ASN A 90 3.35 10.09 13.83
N ALA A 91 2.13 10.00 13.31
CA ALA A 91 1.76 9.01 12.29
C ALA A 91 2.60 9.11 11.00
N ILE A 92 3.09 10.29 10.60
CA ILE A 92 3.96 10.44 9.42
C ILE A 92 5.35 9.85 9.71
N GLU A 93 5.93 10.17 10.86
CA GLU A 93 7.24 9.65 11.29
C GLU A 93 7.21 8.13 11.44
N ALA A 94 6.17 7.60 12.10
CA ALA A 94 5.95 6.16 12.23
C ALA A 94 5.75 5.48 10.87
N ALA A 95 5.02 6.11 9.95
CA ALA A 95 4.82 5.61 8.59
C ALA A 95 6.13 5.51 7.82
N ILE A 96 7.04 6.49 7.92
CA ILE A 96 8.32 6.44 7.21
C ILE A 96 9.26 5.36 7.77
N VAL A 97 9.32 5.18 9.08
CA VAL A 97 10.07 4.06 9.68
C VAL A 97 9.48 2.72 9.23
N THR A 98 8.16 2.58 9.24
CA THR A 98 7.45 1.39 8.75
C THR A 98 7.80 1.11 7.29
N ALA A 99 7.80 2.14 6.43
CA ALA A 99 8.15 2.02 5.01
C ALA A 99 9.59 1.53 4.79
N ALA A 100 10.54 2.12 5.53
CA ALA A 100 11.95 1.78 5.43
C ALA A 100 12.20 0.33 5.85
N VAL A 101 11.58 -0.12 6.95
CA VAL A 101 11.70 -1.51 7.43
C VAL A 101 11.05 -2.47 6.44
N LEU A 102 9.85 -2.17 5.91
CA LEU A 102 9.20 -2.99 4.87
C LEU A 102 10.05 -3.13 3.61
N GLY A 103 10.80 -2.09 3.23
CA GLY A 103 11.75 -2.16 2.12
C GLY A 103 12.89 -3.17 2.31
N VAL A 104 13.16 -3.58 3.55
CA VAL A 104 14.17 -4.58 3.92
C VAL A 104 13.56 -5.96 4.14
N VAL A 105 12.43 -6.04 4.84
CA VAL A 105 11.83 -7.32 5.26
C VAL A 105 10.83 -7.90 4.26
N GLU A 106 10.26 -7.05 3.40
CA GLU A 106 9.47 -7.43 2.22
C GLU A 106 10.09 -6.85 0.93
N PRO A 107 11.37 -7.15 0.60
CA PRO A 107 12.05 -6.55 -0.55
C PRO A 107 11.41 -6.95 -1.88
N TYR A 108 10.65 -8.05 -1.91
CA TYR A 108 9.82 -8.45 -3.05
C TYR A 108 8.65 -7.49 -3.30
N ALA A 109 8.18 -6.74 -2.30
CA ALA A 109 6.95 -5.93 -2.35
C ALA A 109 7.19 -4.42 -2.51
N SER A 110 8.27 -3.89 -1.93
CA SER A 110 8.52 -2.45 -1.85
C SER A 110 9.97 -2.16 -1.51
N GLY A 111 10.37 -0.89 -1.60
CA GLY A 111 11.71 -0.44 -1.22
C GLY A 111 12.10 0.84 -1.94
N ILE A 112 13.33 1.28 -1.73
CA ILE A 112 13.88 2.53 -2.31
C ILE A 112 13.90 2.54 -3.85
N GLY A 113 13.86 1.37 -4.50
CA GLY A 113 13.73 1.24 -5.95
C GLY A 113 12.30 1.37 -6.50
N GLY A 114 11.31 1.64 -5.64
CA GLY A 114 9.89 1.73 -5.98
C GLY A 114 9.28 3.13 -5.87
N GLY A 115 7.97 3.18 -5.67
CA GLY A 115 7.19 4.41 -5.48
C GLY A 115 5.82 4.13 -4.87
N GLY A 116 5.01 5.15 -4.62
CA GLY A 116 3.70 4.97 -3.95
C GLY A 116 2.91 6.25 -3.72
N PHE A 117 1.82 6.13 -2.96
CA PHE A 117 0.94 7.23 -2.57
C PHE A 117 0.65 7.20 -1.08
N MET A 118 0.89 8.31 -0.38
CA MET A 118 0.56 8.47 1.04
C MET A 118 -0.58 9.48 1.18
N VAL A 119 -1.71 9.05 1.74
CA VAL A 119 -2.83 9.92 2.10
C VAL A 119 -2.68 10.28 3.58
N VAL A 120 -2.64 11.58 3.86
CA VAL A 120 -2.43 12.11 5.21
C VAL A 120 -3.65 12.89 5.64
N HIS A 121 -4.04 12.73 6.91
CA HIS A 121 -5.01 13.58 7.59
C HIS A 121 -4.42 14.11 8.89
N ILE A 122 -4.43 15.44 9.05
CA ILE A 122 -4.03 16.14 10.27
C ILE A 122 -5.27 16.86 10.81
N PRO A 123 -5.87 16.41 11.93
CA PRO A 123 -7.05 17.04 12.49
C PRO A 123 -6.74 18.47 12.95
N GLN A 124 -7.72 19.35 12.81
CA GLN A 124 -7.71 20.70 13.40
C GLN A 124 -9.05 20.94 14.12
N ALA A 125 -9.18 22.04 14.85
CA ALA A 125 -10.42 22.37 15.56
C ALA A 125 -11.59 22.51 14.56
N GLY A 126 -12.40 21.45 14.41
CA GLY A 126 -13.44 21.34 13.39
C GLY A 126 -12.94 20.65 12.11
N ASP A 127 -13.72 19.68 11.59
CA ASP A 127 -13.31 18.83 10.47
C ASP A 127 -13.03 19.60 9.16
N GLN A 128 -13.75 20.72 8.94
CA GLN A 128 -13.51 21.59 7.78
C GLN A 128 -12.12 22.26 7.78
N LEU A 129 -11.46 22.32 8.94
CA LEU A 129 -10.12 22.88 9.08
C LEU A 129 -9.04 21.79 9.05
N ALA A 130 -9.41 20.50 9.03
CA ALA A 130 -8.46 19.42 8.92
C ALA A 130 -7.65 19.54 7.61
N GLN A 131 -6.35 19.28 7.68
CA GLN A 131 -5.54 19.19 6.47
C GLN A 131 -5.57 17.77 5.94
N ARG A 132 -5.87 17.66 4.66
CA ARG A 132 -5.82 16.39 3.93
C ARG A 132 -5.01 16.62 2.66
N PHE A 133 -4.01 15.77 2.44
CA PHE A 133 -3.16 15.86 1.26
C PHE A 133 -2.61 14.49 0.90
N VAL A 134 -2.14 14.37 -0.34
CA VAL A 134 -1.52 13.17 -0.87
C VAL A 134 -0.08 13.48 -1.25
N ILE A 135 0.86 12.65 -0.80
CA ILE A 135 2.24 12.65 -1.31
C ILE A 135 2.31 11.57 -2.40
N ASP A 136 2.37 12.01 -3.65
CA ASP A 136 2.53 11.17 -4.84
C ASP A 136 4.02 11.05 -5.18
N SER A 137 4.49 9.82 -4.97
CA SER A 137 5.84 9.35 -5.32
C SER A 137 5.81 8.25 -6.36
N ARG A 138 4.75 8.21 -7.18
CA ARG A 138 4.68 7.28 -8.30
C ARG A 138 5.92 7.50 -9.17
N VAL A 139 6.44 6.40 -9.66
CA VAL A 139 7.56 6.39 -10.60
C VAL A 139 7.19 7.19 -11.85
N THR A 140 8.19 7.74 -12.53
CA THR A 140 7.99 8.39 -13.84
C THR A 140 8.71 7.60 -14.92
N ALA A 141 8.20 7.67 -16.15
CA ALA A 141 8.92 7.19 -17.31
C ALA A 141 10.19 8.05 -17.52
N PRO A 142 11.31 7.44 -17.94
CA PRO A 142 12.44 8.18 -18.50
C PRO A 142 11.99 9.16 -19.59
N GLN A 143 12.70 10.27 -19.79
CA GLN A 143 12.38 11.28 -20.81
C GLN A 143 12.32 10.69 -22.23
N ASP A 144 13.02 9.59 -22.49
CA ASP A 144 13.06 8.88 -23.78
C ASP A 144 11.94 7.85 -23.98
N ALA A 145 10.97 7.78 -23.07
CA ALA A 145 9.79 6.95 -23.24
C ALA A 145 8.93 7.46 -24.40
N THR A 146 8.56 6.55 -25.31
CA THR A 146 7.70 6.85 -26.46
C THR A 146 6.38 6.09 -26.36
N PRO A 147 5.28 6.62 -26.91
CA PRO A 147 3.97 5.96 -26.86
C PRO A 147 3.94 4.53 -27.42
N ASP A 148 4.88 4.18 -28.29
CA ASP A 148 4.98 2.88 -28.95
C ASP A 148 6.10 1.98 -28.40
N MET A 149 6.76 2.34 -27.29
CA MET A 149 7.92 1.59 -26.76
C MET A 149 7.62 0.13 -26.37
N PHE A 150 6.35 -0.23 -26.18
CA PHE A 150 5.90 -1.58 -25.85
C PHE A 150 5.25 -2.34 -27.01
N ARG A 151 5.18 -1.73 -28.20
CA ARG A 151 4.50 -2.30 -29.35
C ARG A 151 5.16 -3.61 -29.78
N GLY A 152 4.38 -4.68 -29.83
CA GLY A 152 4.82 -6.01 -30.29
C GLY A 152 5.70 -6.78 -29.31
N LEU A 153 5.86 -6.29 -28.08
CA LEU A 153 6.63 -6.98 -27.04
C LEU A 153 5.76 -7.97 -26.26
N THR A 154 6.38 -9.03 -25.75
CA THR A 154 5.74 -10.01 -24.86
C THR A 154 5.59 -9.47 -23.44
N LEU A 155 4.75 -10.11 -22.61
CA LEU A 155 4.60 -9.75 -21.19
C LEU A 155 5.92 -9.80 -20.43
N ASP A 156 6.71 -10.85 -20.63
CA ASP A 156 8.00 -10.99 -19.95
C ASP A 156 9.01 -9.89 -20.38
N GLN A 157 8.97 -9.44 -21.64
CA GLN A 157 9.82 -8.34 -22.13
C GLN A 157 9.48 -6.98 -21.52
N ILE A 158 8.22 -6.78 -21.10
CA ILE A 158 7.75 -5.51 -20.52
C ILE A 158 7.69 -5.54 -18.99
N ASP A 159 7.75 -6.73 -18.38
CA ASP A 159 7.73 -6.92 -16.93
C ASP A 159 9.13 -7.20 -16.36
N THR A 160 10.05 -7.77 -17.13
CA THR A 160 11.37 -8.21 -16.67
C THR A 160 12.50 -7.38 -17.29
N GLY A 161 13.45 -6.93 -16.47
CA GLY A 161 14.66 -6.23 -16.92
C GLY A 161 14.51 -4.71 -17.13
N GLY A 162 15.47 -4.11 -17.83
CA GLY A 162 15.70 -2.66 -17.86
C GLY A 162 14.57 -1.85 -18.48
N LEU A 163 13.95 -2.34 -19.56
CA LEU A 163 12.88 -1.62 -20.27
C LEU A 163 11.68 -1.29 -19.39
N ALA A 164 11.41 -2.13 -18.39
CA ALA A 164 10.27 -1.99 -17.49
C ALA A 164 10.49 -0.95 -16.37
N VAL A 165 11.73 -0.51 -16.15
CA VAL A 165 12.11 0.30 -14.98
C VAL A 165 11.78 1.77 -15.19
N GLY A 166 10.95 2.32 -14.29
CA GLY A 166 10.74 3.76 -14.15
C GLY A 166 11.65 4.37 -13.10
N VAL A 167 11.71 5.70 -13.06
CA VAL A 167 12.52 6.45 -12.10
C VAL A 167 11.95 6.26 -10.67
N PRO A 168 12.72 5.71 -9.71
CA PRO A 168 12.23 5.44 -8.36
C PRO A 168 11.90 6.70 -7.55
N GLY A 169 10.76 6.70 -6.87
CA GLY A 169 10.26 7.82 -6.08
C GLY A 169 10.27 7.63 -4.56
N ALA A 170 10.38 6.39 -4.09
CA ALA A 170 10.17 6.06 -2.68
C ALA A 170 11.11 6.80 -1.72
N LEU A 171 12.40 6.91 -2.04
CA LEU A 171 13.34 7.57 -1.12
C LEU A 171 13.10 9.08 -1.01
N LYS A 172 12.82 9.76 -2.14
CA LYS A 172 12.45 11.18 -2.13
C LYS A 172 11.13 11.42 -1.40
N HIS A 173 10.19 10.47 -1.47
CA HIS A 173 8.95 10.51 -0.68
C HIS A 173 9.24 10.58 0.81
N TRP A 174 10.09 9.69 1.31
CA TRP A 174 10.36 9.57 2.74
C TRP A 174 10.99 10.84 3.30
N ASP A 175 11.94 11.42 2.56
CA ASP A 175 12.55 12.70 2.89
C ASP A 175 11.52 13.85 2.86
N GLU A 176 10.68 13.92 1.82
CA GLU A 176 9.64 14.95 1.69
C GLU A 176 8.57 14.85 2.79
N ALA A 177 8.13 13.64 3.13
CA ALA A 177 7.16 13.43 4.21
C ALA A 177 7.70 13.88 5.57
N LEU A 178 8.98 13.62 5.87
CA LEU A 178 9.62 14.10 7.10
C LEU A 178 9.81 15.63 7.09
N LYS A 179 10.10 16.24 5.94
CA LYS A 179 10.12 17.71 5.80
C LYS A 179 8.75 18.32 6.06
N ILE A 180 7.69 17.78 5.46
CA ILE A 180 6.31 18.20 5.70
C ILE A 180 5.95 18.03 7.19
N SER A 181 6.29 16.89 7.79
CA SER A 181 6.09 16.66 9.23
C SER A 181 6.76 17.75 10.07
N ARG A 182 8.02 18.09 9.77
CA ARG A 182 8.76 19.16 10.43
C ARG A 182 8.12 20.54 10.24
N GLU A 183 7.69 20.88 9.03
CA GLU A 183 6.99 22.14 8.74
C GLU A 183 5.69 22.27 9.54
N LEU A 184 4.93 21.18 9.63
CA LEU A 184 3.71 21.12 10.44
C LEU A 184 4.01 21.24 11.95
N GLN A 185 5.12 20.67 12.40
CA GLN A 185 5.59 20.83 13.78
C GLN A 185 6.02 22.27 14.09
N LEU A 186 6.78 22.91 13.21
CA LEU A 186 7.22 24.30 13.35
C LEU A 186 6.04 25.29 13.35
N SER A 187 4.97 24.99 12.62
CA SER A 187 3.74 25.78 12.62
C SER A 187 2.80 25.48 13.81
N GLY A 188 3.16 24.53 14.68
CA GLY A 188 2.34 24.12 15.82
C GLY A 188 1.10 23.31 15.46
N ARG A 189 1.01 22.82 14.20
CA ARG A 189 -0.13 22.05 13.68
C ARG A 189 0.03 20.54 13.90
N LEU A 190 1.23 20.10 14.25
CA LEU A 190 1.59 18.70 14.48
C LEU A 190 2.56 18.63 15.66
N GLN A 191 2.51 17.55 16.43
CA GLN A 191 3.54 17.22 17.42
C GLN A 191 4.33 16.03 16.91
N GLY A 192 5.55 15.81 17.38
CA GLY A 192 6.37 14.69 16.92
C GLY A 192 7.80 14.74 17.43
N LEU A 193 8.61 13.81 16.94
CA LEU A 193 10.03 13.68 17.28
C LEU A 193 10.93 14.59 16.44
N ASN A 194 10.38 15.24 15.41
CA ASN A 194 11.12 15.97 14.39
C ASN A 194 12.23 15.09 13.77
N MET A 195 11.85 13.87 13.37
CA MET A 195 12.80 12.87 12.87
C MET A 195 13.50 13.32 11.60
N THR A 196 14.81 13.13 11.56
CA THR A 196 15.61 13.23 10.32
C THR A 196 15.50 11.94 9.50
N LEU A 197 15.79 12.02 8.20
CA LEU A 197 15.86 10.84 7.34
C LEU A 197 16.85 9.79 7.89
N SER A 198 17.99 10.23 8.40
CA SER A 198 18.98 9.36 9.05
C SER A 198 18.38 8.54 10.20
N GLN A 199 17.65 9.20 11.10
CA GLN A 199 16.99 8.51 12.23
C GLN A 199 15.89 7.56 11.75
N ALA A 200 15.13 7.94 10.71
CA ALA A 200 14.06 7.11 10.18
C ALA A 200 14.57 5.86 9.45
N LEU A 201 15.76 5.93 8.84
CA LEU A 201 16.40 4.79 8.16
C LEU A 201 17.13 3.85 9.12
N GLN A 202 17.47 4.30 10.33
CA GLN A 202 18.30 3.55 11.27
C GLN A 202 17.78 2.13 11.57
N PRO A 203 16.47 1.91 11.85
CA PRO A 203 15.97 0.56 12.11
C PRO A 203 16.12 -0.36 10.88
N ALA A 204 15.88 0.17 9.68
CA ALA A 204 16.05 -0.57 8.44
C ALA A 204 17.52 -0.94 8.17
N ILE A 205 18.45 -0.02 8.45
CA ILE A 205 19.90 -0.27 8.37
C ILE A 205 20.31 -1.41 9.30
N GLU A 206 19.87 -1.38 10.56
CA GLU A 206 20.20 -2.40 11.55
C GLU A 206 19.64 -3.76 11.17
N ILE A 207 18.37 -3.82 10.75
CA ILE A 207 17.73 -5.07 10.29
C ILE A 207 18.41 -5.61 9.03
N ALA A 208 18.76 -4.75 8.07
CA ALA A 208 19.44 -5.18 6.86
C ALA A 208 20.84 -5.75 7.15
N ARG A 209 21.59 -5.15 8.09
CA ARG A 209 22.95 -5.58 8.43
C ARG A 209 22.96 -6.83 9.30
N ASN A 210 22.11 -6.88 10.32
CA ASN A 210 22.05 -8.00 11.26
C ASN A 210 21.27 -9.19 10.69
N GLY A 211 20.37 -8.94 9.76
CA GLY A 211 19.48 -9.91 9.14
C GLY A 211 18.19 -10.15 9.90
N PHE A 212 17.28 -10.88 9.26
CA PHE A 212 15.99 -11.30 9.80
C PHE A 212 15.62 -12.68 9.28
N ASP A 213 14.75 -13.37 10.02
CA ASP A 213 14.25 -14.69 9.60
C ASP A 213 13.11 -14.51 8.59
N VAL A 214 13.25 -15.15 7.42
CA VAL A 214 12.21 -15.15 6.39
C VAL A 214 11.11 -16.16 6.73
N SER A 215 9.88 -15.87 6.33
CA SER A 215 8.74 -16.76 6.56
C SER A 215 8.57 -17.81 5.45
N ASP A 216 7.77 -18.84 5.71
CA ASP A 216 7.29 -19.78 4.71
C ASP A 216 6.59 -19.07 3.52
N THR A 217 5.90 -17.96 3.78
CA THR A 217 5.28 -17.10 2.77
C THR A 217 6.33 -16.44 1.88
N PHE A 218 7.41 -15.93 2.46
CA PHE A 218 8.56 -15.42 1.71
C PHE A 218 9.11 -16.50 0.79
N ILE A 219 9.33 -17.72 1.30
CA ILE A 219 9.86 -18.84 0.50
C ILE A 219 8.91 -19.23 -0.63
N ARG A 220 7.59 -19.26 -0.39
CA ARG A 220 6.60 -19.50 -1.46
C ARG A 220 6.68 -18.45 -2.56
N ILE A 221 6.70 -17.16 -2.19
CA ILE A 221 6.81 -16.03 -3.14
C ILE A 221 8.13 -16.10 -3.92
N LEU A 222 9.23 -16.42 -3.25
CA LEU A 222 10.52 -16.60 -3.89
C LEU A 222 10.46 -17.74 -4.90
N ASN A 223 9.95 -18.90 -4.50
CA ASN A 223 9.86 -20.08 -5.37
C ASN A 223 9.03 -19.84 -6.63
N THR A 224 7.90 -19.12 -6.54
CA THR A 224 7.09 -18.78 -7.72
C THR A 224 7.84 -17.88 -8.71
N HIS A 225 8.90 -17.20 -8.28
CA HIS A 225 9.67 -16.25 -9.10
C HIS A 225 11.14 -16.61 -9.29
N ARG A 226 11.59 -17.78 -8.81
CA ARG A 226 12.98 -18.24 -8.98
C ARG A 226 13.40 -18.26 -10.45
N ASN A 227 12.55 -18.69 -11.37
CA ASN A 227 12.88 -18.71 -12.80
C ASN A 227 13.13 -17.29 -13.35
N ARG A 228 12.34 -16.29 -12.94
CA ARG A 228 12.54 -14.90 -13.36
C ARG A 228 13.81 -14.31 -12.74
N LEU A 229 14.04 -14.55 -11.44
CA LEU A 229 15.24 -14.08 -10.73
C LEU A 229 16.52 -14.74 -11.24
N ALA A 230 16.46 -16.00 -11.69
CA ALA A 230 17.62 -16.74 -12.21
C ALA A 230 18.21 -16.12 -13.49
N LYS A 231 17.44 -15.27 -14.20
CA LYS A 231 17.93 -14.50 -15.35
C LYS A 231 18.98 -13.45 -14.96
N PHE A 232 19.09 -13.11 -13.68
CA PHE A 232 20.02 -12.10 -13.18
C PHE A 232 20.91 -12.71 -12.09
N PRO A 233 22.22 -12.88 -12.34
CA PRO A 233 23.15 -13.49 -11.38
C PRO A 233 23.17 -12.78 -10.02
N ASP A 234 23.00 -11.46 -10.02
CA ASP A 234 23.05 -10.66 -8.79
C ASP A 234 21.79 -10.86 -7.93
N SER A 235 20.64 -11.11 -8.57
CA SER A 235 19.38 -11.44 -7.88
C SER A 235 19.40 -12.87 -7.35
N ALA A 236 19.95 -13.81 -8.13
CA ALA A 236 20.18 -15.18 -7.67
C ALA A 236 21.11 -15.21 -6.46
N ALA A 237 22.21 -14.45 -6.49
CA ALA A 237 23.16 -14.35 -5.38
C ALA A 237 22.54 -13.79 -4.09
N LEU A 238 21.52 -12.94 -4.20
CA LEU A 238 20.85 -12.37 -3.03
C LEU A 238 19.86 -13.34 -2.37
N PHE A 239 19.16 -14.17 -3.16
CA PHE A 239 18.01 -14.93 -2.65
C PHE A 239 18.18 -16.46 -2.70
N PHE A 240 19.06 -17.02 -3.51
CA PHE A 240 19.01 -18.48 -3.81
C PHE A 240 19.67 -19.37 -2.78
N ASP A 241 20.44 -18.79 -1.84
CA ASP A 241 20.93 -19.49 -0.66
C ASP A 241 19.79 -19.81 0.34
N LEU A 242 18.63 -19.16 0.21
CA LEU A 242 17.44 -19.48 0.99
C LEU A 242 16.84 -20.84 0.57
N PRO A 243 16.30 -21.62 1.52
CA PRO A 243 15.65 -22.91 1.26
C PRO A 243 14.58 -22.86 0.17
N THR A 244 14.38 -23.99 -0.50
CA THR A 244 13.30 -24.17 -1.47
C THR A 244 12.04 -24.78 -0.86
N ASP A 245 12.11 -25.43 0.31
CA ASP A 245 10.93 -25.95 1.00
C ASP A 245 10.35 -24.88 1.94
N PRO A 246 9.12 -24.37 1.69
CA PRO A 246 8.48 -23.41 2.59
C PRO A 246 8.32 -23.93 4.02
N ALA A 247 8.15 -25.25 4.21
CA ALA A 247 8.01 -25.83 5.55
C ALA A 247 9.27 -25.69 6.41
N ALA A 248 10.43 -25.46 5.78
CA ALA A 248 11.69 -25.22 6.48
C ALA A 248 11.71 -23.90 7.27
N CYS A 249 10.92 -22.90 6.83
CA CYS A 249 10.84 -21.57 7.45
C CYS A 249 9.43 -21.27 7.99
N ALA A 250 8.64 -22.30 8.29
CA ALA A 250 7.32 -22.15 8.90
C ALA A 250 7.44 -21.78 10.40
N PRO A 251 6.46 -21.08 10.99
CA PRO A 251 6.51 -20.69 12.41
C PRO A 251 6.74 -21.86 13.38
N GLU A 252 6.22 -23.05 13.05
CA GLU A 252 6.38 -24.28 13.84
C GLU A 252 7.70 -25.02 13.61
N ALA A 253 8.49 -24.62 12.60
CA ALA A 253 9.76 -25.26 12.30
C ALA A 253 10.86 -24.84 13.31
N PRO A 254 11.80 -25.72 13.65
CA PRO A 254 12.99 -25.32 14.39
C PRO A 254 13.74 -24.19 13.64
N PRO A 255 14.29 -23.18 14.34
CA PRO A 255 15.05 -22.12 13.68
C PRO A 255 16.17 -22.69 12.81
N LEU A 256 16.17 -22.33 11.53
CA LEU A 256 17.21 -22.72 10.58
C LEU A 256 18.01 -21.49 10.18
N GLN A 257 19.33 -21.56 10.34
CA GLN A 257 20.24 -20.50 9.90
C GLN A 257 20.07 -20.16 8.40
N ALA A 258 19.66 -21.14 7.58
CA ALA A 258 19.39 -20.94 6.16
C ALA A 258 18.15 -20.07 5.90
N CYS A 259 17.21 -19.95 6.84
CA CYS A 259 16.07 -19.03 6.74
C CYS A 259 16.44 -17.59 7.14
N HIS A 260 17.69 -17.34 7.52
CA HIS A 260 18.13 -16.02 7.96
C HIS A 260 18.73 -15.24 6.79
N LEU A 261 18.07 -14.14 6.41
CA LEU A 261 18.50 -13.28 5.29
C LEU A 261 19.24 -12.04 5.83
N THR A 262 20.49 -11.85 5.38
CA THR A 262 21.24 -10.61 5.60
C THR A 262 21.36 -9.83 4.29
N GLN A 263 21.38 -8.50 4.38
CA GLN A 263 21.43 -7.59 3.23
C GLN A 263 22.45 -6.47 3.47
N PRO A 264 23.75 -6.78 3.64
CA PRO A 264 24.77 -5.79 3.99
C PRO A 264 24.90 -4.66 2.95
N ALA A 265 24.74 -4.95 1.65
CA ALA A 265 24.77 -3.93 0.60
C ALA A 265 23.59 -2.93 0.69
N VAL A 266 22.41 -3.41 1.11
CA VAL A 266 21.28 -2.52 1.38
C VAL A 266 21.57 -1.65 2.59
N ALA A 267 22.12 -2.22 3.66
CA ALA A 267 22.53 -1.45 4.85
C ALA A 267 23.54 -0.35 4.49
N ASP A 268 24.59 -0.69 3.73
CA ASP A 268 25.61 0.25 3.27
C ASP A 268 25.00 1.38 2.41
N THR A 269 24.07 1.05 1.52
CA THR A 269 23.35 2.03 0.69
C THR A 269 22.51 2.98 1.56
N LEU A 270 21.74 2.44 2.51
CA LEU A 270 20.91 3.23 3.41
C LEU A 270 21.76 4.08 4.36
N GLU A 271 22.92 3.59 4.82
CA GLU A 271 23.87 4.38 5.61
C GLU A 271 24.46 5.55 4.82
N LEU A 272 24.81 5.33 3.55
CA LEU A 272 25.30 6.40 2.68
C LEU A 272 24.23 7.49 2.51
N VAL A 273 22.98 7.09 2.28
CA VAL A 273 21.83 8.00 2.22
C VAL A 273 21.60 8.71 3.56
N ALA A 274 21.67 7.99 4.68
CA ALA A 274 21.53 8.57 6.01
C ALA A 274 22.61 9.61 6.31
N ALA A 275 23.84 9.40 5.81
CA ALA A 275 24.96 10.31 6.02
C ALA A 275 24.95 11.53 5.07
N GLN A 276 24.57 11.34 3.81
CA GLN A 276 24.76 12.35 2.75
C GLN A 276 23.44 12.88 2.14
N GLY A 277 22.29 12.38 2.60
CA GLY A 277 20.97 12.76 2.11
C GLY A 277 20.57 12.04 0.82
N THR A 278 19.47 12.47 0.20
CA THR A 278 18.90 11.79 -0.98
C THR A 278 19.68 12.07 -2.27
N ASP A 279 20.55 13.09 -2.31
CA ASP A 279 21.32 13.44 -3.51
C ASP A 279 22.26 12.32 -3.97
N VAL A 280 22.79 11.49 -3.05
CA VAL A 280 23.59 10.32 -3.45
C VAL A 280 22.78 9.31 -4.28
N PHE A 281 21.46 9.25 -4.08
CA PHE A 281 20.52 8.40 -4.81
C PHE A 281 20.10 9.00 -6.16
N TYR A 282 19.89 10.31 -6.23
CA TYR A 282 19.31 10.97 -7.41
C TYR A 282 20.33 11.65 -8.32
N ARG A 283 21.54 11.94 -7.83
CA ARG A 283 22.61 12.66 -8.56
C ARG A 283 23.97 12.00 -8.42
N GLY A 284 24.20 11.29 -7.31
CA GLY A 284 25.48 10.71 -6.95
C GLY A 284 25.69 9.26 -7.41
N PRO A 285 26.57 8.53 -6.71
CA PRO A 285 27.04 7.20 -7.14
C PRO A 285 25.94 6.12 -7.21
N ILE A 286 24.89 6.22 -6.39
CA ILE A 286 23.75 5.28 -6.48
C ILE A 286 22.95 5.57 -7.75
N ALA A 287 22.85 6.84 -8.18
CA ALA A 287 22.20 7.19 -9.45
C ALA A 287 22.93 6.57 -10.64
N ASP A 288 24.26 6.63 -10.63
CA ASP A 288 25.10 5.99 -11.65
C ASP A 288 24.88 4.47 -11.68
N ALA A 289 24.82 3.83 -10.51
CA ALA A 289 24.56 2.40 -10.39
C ALA A 289 23.19 1.98 -10.92
N ILE A 290 22.14 2.77 -10.65
CA ILE A 290 20.79 2.53 -11.16
C ILE A 290 20.80 2.61 -12.69
N VAL A 291 21.36 3.69 -13.27
CA VAL A 291 21.39 3.89 -14.72
C VAL A 291 22.19 2.79 -15.42
N ASP A 292 23.33 2.38 -14.86
CA ASP A 292 24.12 1.27 -15.39
C ASP A 292 23.35 -0.06 -15.36
N THR A 293 22.72 -0.40 -14.23
CA THR A 293 21.88 -1.60 -14.09
C THR A 293 20.73 -1.61 -15.10
N VAL A 294 20.05 -0.46 -15.26
CA VAL A 294 18.91 -0.32 -16.16
C VAL A 294 19.31 -0.42 -17.63
N ARG A 295 20.39 0.23 -18.05
CA ARG A 295 20.82 0.26 -19.45
C ARG A 295 21.61 -0.97 -19.86
N ARG A 296 22.32 -1.59 -18.93
CA ARG A 296 23.18 -2.76 -19.16
C ARG A 296 22.83 -3.90 -18.20
N PRO A 297 21.61 -4.47 -18.29
CA PRO A 297 21.23 -5.59 -17.44
C PRO A 297 22.24 -6.74 -17.55
N LYS A 298 22.71 -7.25 -16.41
CA LYS A 298 23.62 -8.40 -16.37
C LYS A 298 22.81 -9.68 -16.53
N THR A 299 22.68 -10.13 -17.77
CA THR A 299 21.90 -11.32 -18.16
C THR A 299 22.42 -11.86 -19.49
N ASP A 300 22.26 -13.16 -19.67
CA ASP A 300 22.49 -13.93 -20.89
C ASP A 300 21.18 -14.25 -21.65
N ASP A 301 20.02 -13.88 -21.10
CA ASP A 301 18.72 -14.02 -21.75
C ASP A 301 18.52 -12.93 -22.83
N PRO A 302 18.48 -13.30 -24.13
CA PRO A 302 18.36 -12.33 -25.22
C PRO A 302 16.99 -11.65 -25.28
N ASN A 303 16.01 -12.10 -24.50
CA ASN A 303 14.70 -11.45 -24.41
C ASN A 303 14.70 -10.28 -23.43
N ILE A 304 15.75 -10.09 -22.63
CA ILE A 304 15.83 -8.95 -21.71
C ILE A 304 16.26 -7.69 -22.47
N LEU A 305 15.41 -6.66 -22.41
CA LEU A 305 15.62 -5.41 -23.11
C LEU A 305 16.22 -4.35 -22.18
N SER A 306 17.21 -3.60 -22.70
CA SER A 306 17.80 -2.44 -22.01
C SER A 306 16.75 -1.36 -21.74
N GLY A 307 16.89 -0.69 -20.60
CA GLY A 307 16.06 0.43 -20.23
C GLY A 307 16.43 1.74 -20.89
N ARG A 308 15.52 2.70 -20.75
CA ARG A 308 15.60 4.03 -21.37
C ARG A 308 16.07 5.13 -20.42
N MET A 309 16.37 4.80 -19.16
CA MET A 309 16.84 5.77 -18.17
C MET A 309 18.22 6.30 -18.55
N ARG A 310 18.40 7.63 -18.53
CA ARG A 310 19.60 8.34 -18.96
C ARG A 310 20.18 9.21 -17.85
N LYS A 311 21.50 9.39 -17.97
CA LYS A 311 22.35 10.33 -17.22
C LYS A 311 23.51 10.76 -18.13
N ASP A 312 23.16 11.22 -19.31
CA ASP A 312 24.06 11.62 -20.39
C ASP A 312 23.38 12.65 -21.30
N ASP A 313 24.17 13.28 -22.19
CA ASP A 313 23.68 14.20 -23.24
C ASP A 313 22.74 15.32 -22.73
N GLY A 314 23.00 15.82 -21.53
CA GLY A 314 22.22 16.90 -20.90
C GLY A 314 20.90 16.47 -20.26
N VAL A 315 20.60 15.16 -20.20
CA VAL A 315 19.43 14.59 -19.53
C VAL A 315 19.88 13.68 -18.39
N ASP A 316 19.33 13.92 -17.20
CA ASP A 316 19.49 13.07 -16.02
C ASP A 316 18.10 12.77 -15.44
N ASP A 317 17.56 11.61 -15.79
CA ASP A 317 16.19 11.21 -15.44
C ASP A 317 15.98 11.15 -13.92
N LEU A 318 17.00 10.73 -13.16
CA LEU A 318 16.94 10.67 -11.70
C LEU A 318 17.01 12.08 -11.10
N ALA A 319 17.87 12.95 -11.61
CA ALA A 319 17.98 14.33 -11.11
C ALA A 319 16.75 15.19 -11.45
N LEU A 320 16.03 14.86 -12.53
CA LEU A 320 14.78 15.51 -12.95
C LEU A 320 13.55 15.03 -12.16
N TYR A 321 13.64 13.90 -11.45
CA TYR A 321 12.52 13.35 -10.70
C TYR A 321 12.07 14.27 -9.57
N ASP A 322 10.76 14.43 -9.41
CA ASP A 322 10.18 15.19 -8.31
C ASP A 322 8.90 14.60 -7.74
N ILE A 323 8.71 14.84 -6.44
CA ILE A 323 7.52 14.44 -5.68
C ILE A 323 6.38 15.42 -5.97
N LYS A 324 5.15 14.91 -6.01
CA LYS A 324 3.96 15.75 -6.16
C LYS A 324 3.16 15.72 -4.87
N ARG A 325 2.88 16.90 -4.31
CA ARG A 325 1.84 17.07 -3.30
C ARG A 325 0.53 17.35 -4.03
N ARG A 326 -0.46 16.49 -3.82
CA ARG A 326 -1.77 16.56 -4.48
C ARG A 326 -2.88 16.74 -3.47
N ASP A 327 -3.96 17.36 -3.91
CA ASP A 327 -5.22 17.29 -3.17
C ASP A 327 -5.79 15.87 -3.27
N PRO A 328 -6.39 15.35 -2.20
CA PRO A 328 -7.04 14.06 -2.24
C PRO A 328 -8.35 14.16 -3.04
N VAL A 329 -8.82 13.02 -3.54
CA VAL A 329 -10.19 12.91 -4.05
C VAL A 329 -11.09 12.46 -2.92
N THR A 330 -12.27 13.07 -2.84
CA THR A 330 -13.28 12.75 -1.84
C THR A 330 -14.54 12.17 -2.47
N GLY A 331 -15.14 11.20 -1.79
CA GLY A 331 -16.41 10.59 -2.18
C GLY A 331 -17.30 10.33 -0.98
N THR A 332 -18.52 9.87 -1.23
CA THR A 332 -19.48 9.52 -0.17
C THR A 332 -19.95 8.09 -0.31
N TYR A 333 -20.27 7.42 0.81
CA TYR A 333 -20.90 6.11 0.80
C TYR A 333 -21.80 5.96 2.03
N ARG A 334 -23.12 5.87 1.84
CA ARG A 334 -24.11 5.74 2.94
C ARG A 334 -23.93 6.79 4.04
N GLY A 335 -23.62 8.01 3.62
CA GLY A 335 -23.35 9.16 4.50
C GLY A 335 -21.92 9.23 5.07
N PHE A 336 -21.09 8.19 4.90
CA PHE A 336 -19.66 8.25 5.24
C PHE A 336 -18.90 9.05 4.18
N THR A 337 -17.84 9.74 4.60
CA THR A 337 -16.93 10.44 3.70
C THR A 337 -15.67 9.61 3.48
N LEU A 338 -15.27 9.46 2.23
CA LEU A 338 -14.02 8.83 1.83
C LEU A 338 -13.02 9.89 1.39
N VAL A 339 -11.75 9.70 1.75
CA VAL A 339 -10.62 10.52 1.33
C VAL A 339 -9.53 9.58 0.83
N THR A 340 -9.18 9.70 -0.45
CA THR A 340 -8.24 8.78 -1.12
C THR A 340 -7.35 9.52 -2.13
N ALA A 341 -6.39 8.80 -2.70
CA ALA A 341 -5.50 9.31 -3.73
C ALA A 341 -6.22 9.38 -5.10
N GLY A 342 -6.16 10.55 -5.74
CA GLY A 342 -6.64 10.73 -7.12
C GLY A 342 -5.69 10.17 -8.17
N PRO A 343 -5.99 10.36 -9.48
CA PRO A 343 -5.12 9.92 -10.56
C PRO A 343 -3.68 10.45 -10.39
N PRO A 344 -2.65 9.67 -10.72
CA PRO A 344 -2.71 8.39 -11.43
C PRO A 344 -3.06 7.18 -10.55
N ALA A 345 -3.42 7.37 -9.28
CA ALA A 345 -3.86 6.32 -8.36
C ALA A 345 -5.33 5.88 -8.59
N GLY A 346 -5.72 4.76 -7.96
CA GLY A 346 -6.99 4.08 -8.21
C GLY A 346 -8.17 4.56 -7.34
N GLY A 347 -7.99 5.58 -6.50
CA GLY A 347 -8.99 5.98 -5.53
C GLY A 347 -10.31 6.48 -6.15
N VAL A 348 -10.27 7.05 -7.36
CA VAL A 348 -11.49 7.43 -8.11
C VAL A 348 -12.32 6.19 -8.46
N THR A 349 -11.68 5.09 -8.88
CA THR A 349 -12.36 3.82 -9.16
C THR A 349 -13.00 3.26 -7.89
N LEU A 350 -12.33 3.35 -6.73
CA LEU A 350 -12.92 2.97 -5.45
C LEU A 350 -14.18 3.78 -5.10
N ILE A 351 -14.11 5.10 -5.28
CA ILE A 351 -15.27 5.98 -5.02
C ILE A 351 -16.42 5.63 -5.97
N GLU A 352 -16.14 5.41 -7.24
CA GLU A 352 -17.16 5.04 -8.23
C GLU A 352 -17.87 3.73 -7.85
N LEU A 353 -17.10 2.69 -7.47
CA LEU A 353 -17.66 1.40 -6.99
C LEU A 353 -18.65 1.60 -5.84
N LEU A 354 -18.24 2.36 -4.83
CA LEU A 354 -19.05 2.63 -3.64
C LEU A 354 -20.28 3.45 -3.98
N ASN A 355 -20.13 4.50 -4.79
CA ASN A 355 -21.26 5.30 -5.25
C ASN A 355 -22.26 4.44 -6.04
N ILE A 356 -21.82 3.54 -6.92
CA ILE A 356 -22.72 2.69 -7.71
C ILE A 356 -23.64 1.88 -6.79
N VAL A 357 -23.10 1.30 -5.71
CA VAL A 357 -23.87 0.47 -4.76
C VAL A 357 -24.57 1.27 -3.65
N ASP A 358 -24.32 2.58 -3.53
CA ASP A 358 -24.99 3.49 -2.59
C ASP A 358 -26.40 3.85 -3.09
N ASP A 359 -27.31 2.87 -3.06
CA ASP A 359 -28.70 3.02 -3.48
C ASP A 359 -29.63 2.15 -2.62
N PRO A 360 -30.84 2.63 -2.26
CA PRO A 360 -31.82 1.83 -1.52
C PRO A 360 -32.25 0.54 -2.23
N ARG A 361 -32.12 0.44 -3.56
CA ARG A 361 -32.33 -0.80 -4.33
C ARG A 361 -31.35 -1.91 -3.97
N PHE A 362 -30.21 -1.56 -3.37
CA PHE A 362 -29.17 -2.47 -2.91
C PHE A 362 -29.05 -2.38 -1.38
N PRO A 363 -30.02 -2.92 -0.62
CA PRO A 363 -30.12 -2.75 0.82
C PRO A 363 -29.12 -3.66 1.55
N PHE A 364 -27.81 -3.38 1.42
CA PHE A 364 -26.76 -4.16 2.07
C PHE A 364 -26.93 -4.17 3.60
N GLY A 365 -26.56 -5.28 4.22
CA GLY A 365 -26.63 -5.46 5.67
C GLY A 365 -27.98 -5.98 6.15
N ALA A 366 -28.39 -5.53 7.34
CA ALA A 366 -29.63 -5.96 7.98
C ALA A 366 -30.89 -5.55 7.20
N ALA A 367 -30.77 -4.60 6.27
CA ALA A 367 -31.86 -4.09 5.45
C ALA A 367 -32.31 -5.08 4.35
N GLY A 368 -31.48 -6.06 3.96
CA GLY A 368 -31.87 -7.08 3.00
C GLY A 368 -30.73 -7.96 2.50
N PHE A 369 -29.75 -7.37 1.82
CA PHE A 369 -28.64 -8.07 1.16
C PHE A 369 -27.56 -8.38 2.19
N ARG A 370 -27.56 -9.59 2.76
CA ARG A 370 -26.65 -9.91 3.87
C ARG A 370 -25.25 -10.27 3.37
N PHE A 371 -24.32 -10.34 4.32
CA PHE A 371 -22.92 -10.67 4.08
C PHE A 371 -22.78 -11.99 3.28
N LEU A 372 -22.10 -11.91 2.13
CA LEU A 372 -21.86 -13.04 1.21
C LEU A 372 -23.12 -13.80 0.76
N GLU A 373 -24.26 -13.12 0.64
CA GLU A 373 -25.44 -13.66 -0.04
C GLU A 373 -25.39 -13.39 -1.56
N LEU A 374 -26.19 -14.14 -2.31
CA LEU A 374 -26.18 -14.14 -3.78
C LEU A 374 -26.33 -12.73 -4.38
N ASP A 375 -27.32 -11.97 -3.92
CA ASP A 375 -27.61 -10.65 -4.49
C ASP A 375 -26.56 -9.61 -4.09
N THR A 376 -26.01 -9.70 -2.87
CA THR A 376 -24.89 -8.87 -2.39
C THR A 376 -23.69 -9.04 -3.30
N VAL A 377 -23.23 -10.29 -3.49
CA VAL A 377 -22.04 -10.58 -4.29
C VAL A 377 -22.28 -10.28 -5.76
N HIS A 378 -23.48 -10.56 -6.27
CA HIS A 378 -23.84 -10.22 -7.65
C HIS A 378 -23.76 -8.72 -7.92
N VAL A 379 -24.40 -7.86 -7.11
CA VAL A 379 -24.36 -6.40 -7.29
C VAL A 379 -22.94 -5.85 -7.16
N MET A 380 -22.16 -6.37 -6.21
CA MET A 380 -20.75 -6.01 -6.08
C MET A 380 -19.94 -6.33 -7.35
N ILE A 381 -20.16 -7.51 -7.96
CA ILE A 381 -19.51 -7.90 -9.22
C ILE A 381 -19.93 -6.98 -10.37
N GLU A 382 -21.22 -6.64 -10.49
CA GLU A 382 -21.70 -5.78 -11.59
C GLU A 382 -21.15 -4.35 -11.45
N ALA A 383 -21.08 -3.82 -10.23
CA ALA A 383 -20.41 -2.54 -9.97
C ALA A 383 -18.93 -2.58 -10.39
N MET A 384 -18.22 -3.68 -10.10
CA MET A 384 -16.83 -3.86 -10.53
C MET A 384 -16.67 -3.82 -12.05
N LYS A 385 -17.52 -4.52 -12.80
CA LYS A 385 -17.47 -4.48 -14.28
C LYS A 385 -17.58 -3.06 -14.83
N LEU A 386 -18.53 -2.28 -14.30
CA LEU A 386 -18.80 -0.92 -14.76
C LEU A 386 -17.63 0.04 -14.44
N SER A 387 -17.18 0.08 -13.18
CA SER A 387 -16.12 1.02 -12.79
C SER A 387 -14.74 0.64 -13.34
N TYR A 388 -14.46 -0.64 -13.58
CA TYR A 388 -13.23 -1.03 -14.26
C TYR A 388 -13.26 -0.71 -15.75
N ALA A 389 -14.43 -0.69 -16.40
CA ALA A 389 -14.56 -0.17 -17.76
C ALA A 389 -14.16 1.32 -17.81
N ASP A 390 -14.66 2.11 -16.87
CA ASP A 390 -14.38 3.55 -16.78
C ASP A 390 -12.91 3.82 -16.39
N LYS A 391 -12.36 3.07 -15.44
CA LYS A 391 -10.91 3.08 -15.11
C LYS A 391 -10.05 2.92 -16.36
N ARG A 392 -10.38 1.97 -17.23
CA ARG A 392 -9.60 1.68 -18.44
C ARG A 392 -9.68 2.79 -19.48
N ALA A 393 -10.83 3.44 -19.58
CA ALA A 393 -11.04 4.53 -20.53
C ALA A 393 -10.40 5.84 -20.08
N PHE A 394 -10.47 6.17 -18.78
CA PHE A 394 -10.21 7.53 -18.30
C PHE A 394 -8.98 7.69 -17.39
N LEU A 395 -8.54 6.65 -16.66
CA LEU A 395 -7.50 6.82 -15.65
C LEU A 395 -6.09 6.93 -16.25
N GLY A 396 -5.32 7.94 -15.84
CA GLY A 396 -3.93 8.19 -16.25
C GLY A 396 -3.27 9.30 -15.44
N ASP A 397 -2.13 9.82 -15.88
CA ASP A 397 -1.43 10.93 -15.21
C ASP A 397 -2.17 12.26 -15.46
N PRO A 398 -2.70 12.94 -14.43
CA PRO A 398 -3.41 14.21 -14.61
C PRO A 398 -2.49 15.34 -15.10
N ASP A 399 -1.17 15.25 -14.87
CA ASP A 399 -0.22 16.28 -15.27
C ASP A 399 -0.02 16.30 -16.81
N PHE A 400 -0.35 15.20 -17.49
CA PHE A 400 -0.27 15.03 -18.95
C PHE A 400 -1.64 15.11 -19.65
N ALA A 401 -2.72 15.30 -18.87
CA ALA A 401 -4.06 15.51 -19.40
C ALA A 401 -4.40 17.01 -19.62
N LEU A 402 -3.49 17.91 -19.22
CA LEU A 402 -3.64 19.37 -19.36
C LEU A 402 -2.95 19.95 -20.60
N VAL A 403 -2.04 19.19 -21.22
CA VAL A 403 -1.37 19.54 -22.47
C VAL A 403 -1.90 18.58 -23.52
N PRO A 404 -2.63 19.07 -24.55
CA PRO A 404 -3.06 18.18 -25.62
C PRO A 404 -1.82 17.52 -26.24
N PRO A 405 -1.79 16.18 -26.39
CA PRO A 405 -0.65 15.53 -27.00
C PRO A 405 -0.37 16.14 -28.37
N PRO A 406 0.89 16.18 -28.84
CA PRO A 406 1.16 16.48 -30.23
C PRO A 406 0.36 15.51 -31.13
N GLY A 407 -0.68 16.02 -31.79
CA GLY A 407 -1.59 15.23 -32.63
C GLY A 407 -3.00 14.97 -32.09
N ASP A 408 -3.35 15.44 -30.87
CA ASP A 408 -4.71 15.32 -30.32
C ASP A 408 -5.12 16.58 -29.51
N PRO A 409 -5.31 17.74 -30.19
CA PRO A 409 -5.62 19.03 -29.56
C PRO A 409 -6.97 19.08 -28.82
N ASP A 410 -7.85 18.12 -29.08
CA ASP A 410 -9.25 18.11 -28.60
C ASP A 410 -9.46 17.17 -27.40
N ARG A 411 -8.38 16.55 -26.89
CA ARG A 411 -8.44 15.64 -25.74
C ARG A 411 -8.87 16.36 -24.46
N PRO A 412 -10.00 16.00 -23.83
CA PRO A 412 -10.37 16.58 -22.54
C PRO A 412 -9.45 16.17 -21.39
N PRO A 413 -9.48 16.88 -20.24
CA PRO A 413 -8.83 16.43 -19.03
C PRO A 413 -9.51 15.19 -18.45
N ILE A 414 -8.82 14.46 -17.55
CA ILE A 414 -9.40 13.32 -16.85
C ILE A 414 -10.64 13.79 -16.06
N PRO A 415 -11.83 13.19 -16.26
CA PRO A 415 -13.06 13.60 -15.60
C PRO A 415 -13.16 13.06 -14.17
N VAL A 416 -12.30 13.56 -13.28
CA VAL A 416 -12.18 13.09 -11.89
C VAL A 416 -13.48 13.31 -11.11
N ASN A 417 -14.07 14.50 -11.16
CA ASN A 417 -15.28 14.79 -10.37
C ASN A 417 -16.49 14.09 -10.98
N GLY A 418 -16.55 13.96 -12.30
CA GLY A 418 -17.59 13.22 -13.00
C GLY A 418 -17.61 11.76 -12.57
N LEU A 419 -16.45 11.08 -12.62
CA LEU A 419 -16.29 9.70 -12.17
C LEU A 419 -16.58 9.51 -10.68
N ALA A 420 -16.18 10.47 -9.84
CA ALA A 420 -16.43 10.43 -8.40
C ALA A 420 -17.85 10.87 -7.98
N SER A 421 -18.71 11.29 -8.91
CA SER A 421 -20.02 11.84 -8.58
C SER A 421 -21.10 10.76 -8.38
N SER A 422 -21.98 10.99 -7.40
CA SER A 422 -23.16 10.15 -7.17
C SER A 422 -24.16 10.20 -8.35
N ALA A 423 -24.22 11.33 -9.05
CA ALA A 423 -25.09 11.54 -10.21
C ALA A 423 -24.62 10.73 -11.43
N TYR A 424 -23.32 10.66 -11.70
CA TYR A 424 -22.80 9.77 -12.74
C TYR A 424 -23.03 8.30 -12.37
N ALA A 425 -22.74 7.93 -11.12
CA ALA A 425 -22.96 6.57 -10.63
C ALA A 425 -24.43 6.13 -10.75
N GLU A 426 -25.39 7.06 -10.70
CA GLU A 426 -26.81 6.77 -10.97
C GLU A 426 -27.02 6.20 -12.38
N THR A 427 -26.34 6.77 -13.38
CA THR A 427 -26.41 6.29 -14.77
C THR A 427 -25.83 4.88 -14.92
N ARG A 428 -24.74 4.60 -14.20
CA ARG A 428 -24.05 3.30 -14.22
C ARG A 428 -24.87 2.25 -13.49
N ARG A 429 -25.33 2.52 -12.26
CA ARG A 429 -26.13 1.58 -11.48
C ARG A 429 -27.48 1.25 -12.12
N GLY A 430 -28.02 2.15 -12.97
CA GLY A 430 -29.23 1.89 -13.76
C GLY A 430 -29.10 0.73 -14.75
N LEU A 431 -27.87 0.28 -15.05
CA LEU A 431 -27.60 -0.87 -15.90
C LEU A 431 -27.66 -2.21 -15.16
N ILE A 432 -27.59 -2.21 -13.83
CA ILE A 432 -27.52 -3.43 -13.02
C ILE A 432 -28.91 -4.08 -12.94
N ASP A 433 -29.04 -5.28 -13.50
CA ASP A 433 -30.23 -6.12 -13.35
C ASP A 433 -30.00 -7.15 -12.24
N LEU A 434 -30.84 -7.15 -11.21
CA LEU A 434 -30.74 -8.11 -10.11
C LEU A 434 -30.93 -9.57 -10.56
N GLY A 435 -31.58 -9.84 -11.69
CA GLY A 435 -31.86 -11.19 -12.18
C GLY A 435 -30.72 -11.81 -12.98
N THR A 436 -29.88 -11.01 -13.63
CA THR A 436 -28.88 -11.50 -14.59
C THR A 436 -27.62 -10.65 -14.61
N SER A 437 -26.48 -11.32 -14.81
CA SER A 437 -25.20 -10.69 -15.10
C SER A 437 -25.30 -9.88 -16.39
N LEU A 438 -24.66 -8.71 -16.38
CA LEU A 438 -24.34 -7.96 -17.59
C LEU A 438 -23.48 -8.83 -18.53
N PRO A 439 -23.50 -8.55 -19.85
CA PRO A 439 -22.60 -9.17 -20.81
C PRO A 439 -21.14 -9.08 -20.37
N VAL A 440 -20.34 -9.99 -20.90
CA VAL A 440 -18.94 -10.20 -20.52
C VAL A 440 -18.20 -8.86 -20.43
N GLU A 441 -18.00 -8.15 -21.54
CA GLU A 441 -17.28 -6.86 -21.53
C GLU A 441 -18.26 -5.67 -21.54
N GLN A 442 -18.12 -4.79 -20.55
CA GLN A 442 -18.90 -3.56 -20.44
C GLN A 442 -18.17 -2.35 -21.04
N PRO A 443 -18.87 -1.48 -21.79
CA PRO A 443 -18.29 -0.22 -22.24
C PRO A 443 -18.19 0.78 -21.09
N ALA A 444 -17.23 1.70 -21.22
CA ALA A 444 -17.16 2.89 -20.38
C ALA A 444 -18.39 3.77 -20.59
N GLY A 445 -18.86 4.42 -19.52
CA GLY A 445 -19.89 5.45 -19.57
C GLY A 445 -19.31 6.81 -19.98
N ASN A 446 -20.14 7.86 -19.89
CA ASN A 446 -19.72 9.24 -20.17
C ASN A 446 -19.77 10.11 -18.89
N PRO A 447 -18.67 10.22 -18.13
CA PRO A 447 -18.62 11.01 -16.90
C PRO A 447 -18.51 12.52 -17.14
N TYR A 448 -18.17 12.98 -18.36
CA TYR A 448 -17.93 14.41 -18.63
C TYR A 448 -19.17 15.29 -18.39
N CYS A 449 -20.38 14.75 -18.53
CA CYS A 449 -21.61 15.48 -18.24
C CYS A 449 -21.81 15.78 -16.74
N PHE A 450 -21.02 15.15 -15.88
CA PHE A 450 -21.04 15.30 -14.43
C PHE A 450 -19.76 15.94 -13.90
N GLU A 451 -18.85 16.34 -14.79
CA GLU A 451 -17.58 16.96 -14.43
C GLU A 451 -17.78 18.39 -13.94
N THR A 452 -16.94 18.82 -13.00
CA THR A 452 -16.96 20.20 -12.48
C THR A 452 -15.53 20.74 -12.43
N PRO A 453 -15.22 21.85 -13.12
CA PRO A 453 -16.10 22.60 -14.02
C PRO A 453 -16.53 21.77 -15.25
N PRO A 454 -17.70 22.06 -15.85
CA PRO A 454 -18.18 21.32 -17.00
C PRO A 454 -17.21 21.45 -18.18
N PRO A 455 -17.09 20.41 -19.03
CA PRO A 455 -16.22 20.45 -20.21
C PRO A 455 -16.67 21.51 -21.21
N PRO A 456 -15.78 21.95 -22.13
CA PRO A 456 -16.12 22.94 -23.15
C PRO A 456 -17.09 22.42 -24.25
N PHE A 457 -17.51 21.15 -24.21
CA PHE A 457 -18.44 20.55 -25.17
C PHE A 457 -19.82 20.27 -24.56
N SER A 458 -20.85 20.29 -25.40
CA SER A 458 -22.26 20.10 -24.98
C SER A 458 -22.56 18.66 -24.57
N CYS A 459 -23.18 18.50 -23.40
CA CYS A 459 -23.68 17.21 -22.91
C CYS A 459 -24.81 16.60 -23.76
N ASN A 460 -25.45 17.41 -24.62
CA ASN A 460 -26.64 17.04 -25.41
C ASN A 460 -26.34 16.78 -26.90
N GLY A 461 -25.07 16.85 -27.34
CA GLY A 461 -24.69 16.78 -28.76
C GLY A 461 -23.68 15.67 -29.03
N ALA A 462 -24.15 14.60 -29.69
CA ALA A 462 -23.44 13.36 -30.01
C ALA A 462 -22.79 12.66 -28.79
N PRO A 463 -22.85 11.32 -28.69
CA PRO A 463 -21.96 10.62 -27.77
C PRO A 463 -20.54 11.11 -28.08
N VAL A 464 -19.80 11.61 -27.08
CA VAL A 464 -18.35 11.43 -27.15
C VAL A 464 -18.23 9.93 -27.31
N THR A 465 -17.95 9.47 -28.54
CA THR A 465 -17.96 8.05 -28.86
C THR A 465 -17.14 7.41 -27.76
N PRO A 466 -17.73 6.59 -26.85
CA PRO A 466 -16.96 5.93 -25.84
C PRO A 466 -15.91 5.21 -26.64
N LEU A 467 -14.65 5.60 -26.43
CA LEU A 467 -13.57 5.08 -27.23
C LEU A 467 -13.61 3.58 -27.00
N SER A 468 -14.08 2.88 -28.04
CA SER A 468 -14.50 1.50 -27.86
C SER A 468 -13.28 0.74 -27.35
N PRO A 469 -13.38 -0.01 -26.23
CA PRO A 469 -12.26 -0.81 -25.72
C PRO A 469 -11.72 -1.78 -26.78
N THR A 470 -12.52 -2.06 -27.82
CA THR A 470 -12.37 -3.15 -28.77
C THR A 470 -11.80 -2.77 -30.14
N SER A 471 -11.61 -1.49 -30.48
CA SER A 471 -11.19 -1.12 -31.85
C SER A 471 -9.69 -1.29 -32.12
N ASP A 472 -8.89 -1.68 -31.13
CA ASP A 472 -7.43 -1.79 -31.27
C ASP A 472 -6.90 -3.22 -31.33
N GLY A 473 -7.77 -4.24 -31.31
CA GLY A 473 -7.37 -5.63 -31.57
C GLY A 473 -6.38 -6.21 -30.56
N PHE A 474 -6.09 -5.49 -29.47
CA PHE A 474 -5.28 -5.97 -28.37
C PHE A 474 -6.19 -6.28 -27.19
N LYS A 475 -6.40 -7.58 -26.97
CA LYS A 475 -6.70 -8.06 -25.63
C LYS A 475 -5.51 -7.63 -24.77
N GLU A 476 -5.70 -6.69 -23.84
CA GLU A 476 -4.86 -6.74 -22.65
C GLU A 476 -5.17 -8.12 -22.05
N ASP A 477 -4.32 -9.10 -22.35
CA ASP A 477 -4.38 -10.46 -21.83
C ASP A 477 -4.08 -10.40 -20.31
N GLY A 478 -4.95 -9.71 -19.58
CA GLY A 478 -4.80 -9.31 -18.19
C GLY A 478 -5.21 -10.40 -17.23
N LEU A 479 -4.95 -11.67 -17.55
CA LEU A 479 -5.00 -12.73 -16.57
C LEU A 479 -3.60 -13.08 -16.06
N ALA A 480 -2.54 -12.93 -16.87
CA ALA A 480 -1.20 -13.38 -16.47
C ALA A 480 -0.37 -12.35 -15.70
N ALA A 481 -0.49 -11.05 -15.99
CA ALA A 481 0.32 -10.01 -15.35
C ALA A 481 -0.19 -9.59 -13.95
N GLU A 482 -1.46 -9.88 -13.63
CA GLU A 482 -2.14 -9.49 -12.38
C GLU A 482 -1.91 -10.49 -11.23
N GLU A 483 -1.49 -11.72 -11.55
CA GLU A 483 -1.19 -12.78 -10.56
C GLU A 483 0.09 -12.51 -9.75
N GLU A 484 0.89 -11.53 -10.16
CA GLU A 484 2.25 -11.29 -9.67
C GLU A 484 2.49 -9.88 -9.11
N SER A 485 1.48 -9.18 -8.59
CA SER A 485 1.64 -7.79 -8.12
C SER A 485 2.45 -7.65 -6.81
N SER A 486 3.47 -6.78 -6.81
CA SER A 486 4.27 -6.30 -5.68
C SER A 486 3.70 -5.00 -5.17
N THR A 487 3.10 -5.05 -4.00
CA THR A 487 2.65 -3.86 -3.30
C THR A 487 2.67 -4.21 -1.82
N THR A 488 2.97 -3.26 -0.97
CA THR A 488 2.65 -3.34 0.45
C THR A 488 1.80 -2.13 0.82
N HIS A 489 0.94 -2.30 1.81
CA HIS A 489 0.15 -1.23 2.37
C HIS A 489 0.38 -1.23 3.88
N PHE A 490 0.39 -0.04 4.46
CA PHE A 490 0.32 0.10 5.90
C PHE A 490 -0.44 1.37 6.29
N SER A 491 -1.02 1.30 7.47
CA SER A 491 -1.83 2.33 8.08
C SER A 491 -1.22 2.73 9.42
N ALA A 492 -1.23 4.02 9.73
CA ALA A 492 -0.81 4.54 11.02
C ALA A 492 -1.81 5.59 11.52
N ILE A 493 -2.06 5.58 12.81
CA ILE A 493 -2.77 6.64 13.53
C ILE A 493 -2.00 6.93 14.82
N ASP A 494 -1.82 8.20 15.19
CA ASP A 494 -1.20 8.56 16.47
C ASP A 494 -2.24 9.00 17.51
N GLY A 495 -1.80 9.19 18.75
CA GLY A 495 -2.66 9.60 19.88
C GLY A 495 -3.32 10.98 19.71
N SER A 496 -2.88 11.79 18.74
CA SER A 496 -3.51 13.07 18.40
C SER A 496 -4.53 12.95 17.26
N GLY A 497 -4.74 11.75 16.73
CA GLY A 497 -5.66 11.48 15.61
C GLY A 497 -5.09 11.84 14.24
N ASN A 498 -3.78 12.10 14.11
CA ASN A 498 -3.17 12.19 12.78
C ASN A 498 -3.19 10.81 12.14
N MET A 499 -3.57 10.72 10.87
CA MET A 499 -3.70 9.45 10.17
C MET A 499 -2.89 9.43 8.89
N VAL A 500 -2.32 8.27 8.60
CA VAL A 500 -1.60 7.97 7.36
C VAL A 500 -2.07 6.64 6.80
N ALA A 501 -2.49 6.64 5.53
CA ALA A 501 -2.64 5.44 4.72
C ALA A 501 -1.57 5.49 3.61
N TYR A 502 -0.63 4.56 3.60
CA TYR A 502 0.46 4.56 2.61
C TYR A 502 0.53 3.21 1.88
N THR A 503 0.35 3.27 0.56
CA THR A 503 0.58 2.14 -0.33
C THR A 503 1.82 2.39 -1.18
N THR A 504 2.78 1.46 -1.17
CA THR A 504 4.05 1.54 -1.91
C THR A 504 4.41 0.20 -2.56
N SER A 505 5.19 0.25 -3.64
CA SER A 505 5.22 -0.84 -4.62
C SER A 505 6.46 -0.82 -5.53
N LEU A 506 6.93 -2.00 -5.93
CA LEU A 506 7.83 -2.21 -7.09
C LEU A 506 7.07 -2.54 -8.40
N SER A 507 5.74 -2.49 -8.38
CA SER A 507 4.76 -2.98 -9.38
C SER A 507 4.50 -4.48 -9.33
N SER A 508 5.41 -5.34 -9.81
CA SER A 508 5.32 -6.82 -9.72
C SER A 508 6.28 -7.39 -8.68
N LEU A 509 6.02 -8.57 -8.09
CA LEU A 509 6.85 -9.19 -7.03
C LEU A 509 8.32 -9.27 -7.48
N PHE A 510 9.24 -8.72 -6.70
CA PHE A 510 10.64 -8.49 -7.07
C PHE A 510 10.89 -7.48 -8.21
N GLY A 511 9.91 -6.65 -8.56
CA GLY A 511 9.97 -5.61 -9.58
C GLY A 511 10.42 -6.14 -10.94
N SER A 512 11.45 -5.52 -11.52
CA SER A 512 12.07 -5.96 -12.78
C SER A 512 12.93 -7.21 -12.65
N ALA A 513 12.97 -7.79 -11.45
CA ALA A 513 13.88 -8.86 -11.01
C ALA A 513 15.36 -8.48 -11.02
N MET A 514 15.71 -7.21 -11.28
CA MET A 514 17.09 -6.73 -11.21
C MET A 514 17.40 -6.14 -9.84
N VAL A 515 18.47 -6.64 -9.22
CA VAL A 515 19.12 -6.00 -8.07
C VAL A 515 20.15 -5.00 -8.61
N VAL A 516 20.12 -3.76 -8.11
CA VAL A 516 21.16 -2.77 -8.41
C VAL A 516 22.47 -3.28 -7.85
N THR A 517 23.45 -3.52 -8.71
CA THR A 517 24.83 -3.72 -8.28
C THR A 517 25.73 -2.78 -9.05
N CYS A 518 26.62 -2.12 -8.31
CA CYS A 518 27.62 -1.26 -8.91
C CYS A 518 28.93 -2.07 -8.99
N GLN A 519 29.41 -2.35 -10.21
CA GLN A 519 30.54 -3.26 -10.48
C GLN A 519 31.83 -2.54 -10.90
N VAL A 520 31.85 -1.19 -10.93
CA VAL A 520 33.06 -0.40 -11.17
C VAL A 520 33.75 -0.02 -9.85
N PRO A 521 35.08 0.23 -9.82
CA PRO A 521 35.78 0.61 -8.59
C PRO A 521 35.24 1.87 -7.89
N ALA A 522 34.53 2.75 -8.62
CA ALA A 522 33.88 3.95 -8.08
C ALA A 522 32.65 3.66 -7.18
N CYS A 523 32.26 2.40 -7.04
CA CYS A 523 31.07 1.95 -6.30
C CYS A 523 31.30 1.77 -4.80
N GLU A 524 32.54 1.93 -4.34
CA GLU A 524 32.88 2.01 -2.93
C GLU A 524 33.00 3.48 -2.53
N VAL A 525 32.00 3.96 -1.78
CA VAL A 525 31.96 5.34 -1.30
C VAL A 525 32.22 5.30 0.19
N GLU A 526 33.37 5.83 0.62
CA GLU A 526 33.77 5.84 2.04
C GLU A 526 33.78 4.44 2.68
N GLY A 527 34.20 3.41 1.93
CA GLY A 527 34.23 2.03 2.42
C GLY A 527 32.89 1.29 2.34
N ARG A 528 31.83 1.92 1.80
CA ARG A 528 30.49 1.34 1.65
C ARG A 528 30.21 0.95 0.20
N ARG A 529 29.68 -0.25 -0.02
CA ARG A 529 29.32 -0.71 -1.36
C ARG A 529 27.88 -0.30 -1.71
N VAL A 530 27.71 0.50 -2.76
CA VAL A 530 26.38 0.96 -3.20
C VAL A 530 25.62 -0.14 -3.98
N GLY A 531 24.33 -0.32 -3.68
CA GLY A 531 23.43 -1.27 -4.34
C GLY A 531 22.68 -2.21 -3.39
N GLY A 532 22.35 -3.42 -3.87
CA GLY A 532 21.70 -4.48 -3.09
C GLY A 532 20.17 -4.44 -3.04
N PHE A 533 19.53 -3.44 -3.65
CA PHE A 533 18.07 -3.29 -3.67
C PHE A 533 17.48 -3.55 -5.05
N LEU A 534 16.22 -3.98 -5.10
CA LEU A 534 15.48 -4.28 -6.33
C LEU A 534 14.95 -3.03 -7.01
N LEU A 535 14.93 -3.03 -8.34
CA LEU A 535 14.30 -2.00 -9.16
C LEU A 535 12.86 -2.36 -9.50
N ASN A 536 11.98 -1.36 -9.54
CA ASN A 536 10.61 -1.52 -9.99
C ASN A 536 10.51 -1.94 -11.47
N ASN A 537 9.38 -2.50 -11.87
CA ASN A 537 8.98 -2.68 -13.27
C ASN A 537 7.71 -1.86 -13.61
N SER A 538 7.56 -0.68 -13.00
CA SER A 538 6.29 0.05 -12.98
C SER A 538 5.86 0.64 -14.32
N LEU A 539 6.72 0.69 -15.33
CA LEU A 539 6.32 1.13 -16.67
C LEU A 539 5.35 0.15 -17.34
N ASN A 540 5.27 -1.10 -16.85
CA ASN A 540 4.24 -2.05 -17.25
C ASN A 540 2.81 -1.59 -16.97
N GLY A 541 2.65 -0.58 -16.11
CA GLY A 541 1.36 0.06 -15.82
C GLY A 541 0.86 0.97 -16.93
N PHE A 542 1.66 1.28 -17.96
CA PHE A 542 1.20 1.99 -19.16
C PHE A 542 0.45 1.07 -20.13
N SER A 543 -0.38 1.68 -20.98
CA SER A 543 -1.05 0.98 -22.07
C SER A 543 -0.10 0.53 -23.18
N ARG A 544 -0.45 -0.57 -23.84
CA ARG A 544 0.41 -1.28 -24.82
C ARG A 544 -0.07 -1.15 -26.28
N GLY A 545 -1.26 -0.58 -26.50
CA GLY A 545 -1.94 -0.54 -27.80
C GLY A 545 -1.42 0.50 -28.79
N THR A 546 -1.83 0.38 -30.06
CA THR A 546 -1.28 1.14 -31.20
C THR A 546 -2.23 2.17 -31.83
N SER A 547 -3.48 2.28 -31.38
CA SER A 547 -4.48 3.14 -32.01
C SER A 547 -4.28 4.64 -31.68
N PRO A 548 -4.24 5.53 -32.69
CA PRO A 548 -4.18 6.98 -32.50
C PRO A 548 -5.43 7.51 -31.77
N GLY A 549 -5.24 8.29 -30.70
CA GLY A 549 -6.26 9.18 -30.13
C GLY A 549 -6.90 8.84 -28.77
N VAL A 550 -6.39 7.90 -27.94
CA VAL A 550 -7.27 7.35 -26.87
C VAL A 550 -6.71 7.10 -25.46
N ARG A 551 -5.43 7.21 -25.13
CA ARG A 551 -4.99 6.65 -23.83
C ARG A 551 -4.41 7.68 -22.88
N TYR A 552 -5.15 7.97 -21.80
CA TYR A 552 -4.66 8.83 -20.70
C TYR A 552 -3.39 8.24 -20.09
N ASN A 553 -3.20 6.94 -20.32
CA ASN A 553 -2.15 6.11 -19.82
C ASN A 553 -1.20 5.55 -20.92
N ALA A 554 -1.04 6.22 -22.07
CA ALA A 554 0.07 5.90 -22.98
C ALA A 554 1.42 6.34 -22.37
N PRO A 555 2.54 5.64 -22.65
CA PRO A 555 3.87 6.04 -22.19
C PRO A 555 4.32 7.37 -22.83
N GLU A 556 4.82 8.29 -22.01
CA GLU A 556 5.41 9.57 -22.43
C GLU A 556 6.53 9.95 -21.47
N GLY A 557 7.54 10.69 -21.96
CA GLY A 557 8.67 11.13 -21.15
C GLY A 557 8.25 11.91 -19.89
N GLY A 558 8.70 11.47 -18.71
CA GLY A 558 8.36 12.09 -17.43
C GLY A 558 6.96 11.78 -16.88
N LYS A 559 6.14 11.03 -17.62
CA LYS A 559 4.77 10.67 -17.23
C LYS A 559 4.73 9.56 -16.19
N ARG A 560 3.74 9.58 -15.31
CA ARG A 560 3.49 8.53 -14.32
C ARG A 560 2.55 7.46 -14.91
N PRO A 561 2.88 6.17 -14.83
CA PRO A 561 1.96 5.11 -15.21
C PRO A 561 0.81 5.02 -14.21
N ARG A 562 -0.39 4.75 -14.73
CA ARG A 562 -1.60 4.43 -13.94
C ARG A 562 -1.28 3.41 -12.85
N SER A 563 -1.97 3.54 -11.73
CA SER A 563 -1.89 2.63 -10.60
C SER A 563 -3.27 2.39 -10.01
N ASP A 564 -3.47 1.19 -9.47
CA ASP A 564 -4.68 0.79 -8.77
C ASP A 564 -4.61 1.03 -7.24
N MET A 565 -3.46 1.53 -6.75
CA MET A 565 -3.27 1.86 -5.35
C MET A 565 -4.37 2.82 -4.86
N SER A 566 -5.08 2.44 -3.80
CA SER A 566 -6.19 3.21 -3.24
C SER A 566 -6.09 3.33 -1.71
N PRO A 567 -4.99 3.88 -1.16
CA PRO A 567 -4.89 4.19 0.26
C PRO A 567 -6.03 5.14 0.65
N THR A 568 -6.80 4.80 1.68
CA THR A 568 -8.09 5.44 1.93
C THR A 568 -8.34 5.68 3.42
N LEU A 569 -8.85 6.86 3.72
CA LEU A 569 -9.38 7.25 5.02
C LEU A 569 -10.91 7.34 4.91
N VAL A 570 -11.62 6.85 5.93
CA VAL A 570 -13.08 6.89 6.00
C VAL A 570 -13.51 7.60 7.27
N PHE A 571 -14.47 8.50 7.15
CA PHE A 571 -15.04 9.30 8.22
C PHE A 571 -16.54 9.04 8.31
N SER A 572 -17.06 9.02 9.53
CA SER A 572 -18.49 8.89 9.81
C SER A 572 -19.28 10.11 9.27
N PRO A 573 -20.62 10.02 9.20
CA PRO A 573 -21.46 11.18 8.87
C PRO A 573 -21.28 12.37 9.82
N SER A 574 -20.81 12.15 11.07
CA SER A 574 -20.50 13.22 12.02
C SER A 574 -19.09 13.81 11.84
N GLY A 575 -18.31 13.30 10.88
CA GLY A 575 -16.95 13.75 10.59
C GLY A 575 -15.87 13.09 11.46
N THR A 576 -16.22 12.08 12.29
CA THR A 576 -15.23 11.37 13.11
C THR A 576 -14.51 10.29 12.32
N PRO A 577 -13.19 10.07 12.51
CA PRO A 577 -12.47 8.98 11.89
C PRO A 577 -13.12 7.61 12.14
N ARG A 578 -13.17 6.77 11.11
CA ARG A 578 -13.76 5.42 11.16
C ARG A 578 -12.77 4.37 10.68
N LEU A 579 -12.12 4.56 9.53
CA LEU A 579 -11.15 3.61 9.00
C LEU A 579 -9.93 4.31 8.40
N VAL A 580 -8.77 3.69 8.57
CA VAL A 580 -7.55 3.90 7.77
C VAL A 580 -7.27 2.56 7.11
N VAL A 581 -7.31 2.48 5.77
CA VAL A 581 -7.26 1.19 5.08
C VAL A 581 -6.65 1.29 3.70
N GLY A 582 -6.05 0.18 3.26
CA GLY A 582 -5.61 -0.02 1.89
C GLY A 582 -5.16 -1.46 1.68
N ALA A 583 -4.76 -1.76 0.45
CA ALA A 583 -4.37 -3.11 0.08
C ALA A 583 -3.25 -3.15 -0.95
N ALA A 584 -2.60 -4.30 -0.99
CA ALA A 584 -1.79 -4.80 -2.09
C ALA A 584 -2.62 -5.77 -2.96
N GLY A 585 -2.34 -5.86 -4.26
CA GLY A 585 -3.05 -6.80 -5.15
C GLY A 585 -3.20 -6.40 -6.62
N GLY A 586 -2.44 -5.40 -7.11
CA GLY A 586 -2.51 -4.98 -8.51
C GLY A 586 -3.87 -4.36 -8.83
N GLY A 587 -4.43 -4.71 -9.99
CA GLY A 587 -5.74 -4.25 -10.44
C GLY A 587 -6.86 -4.52 -9.45
N ARG A 588 -6.69 -5.49 -8.56
CA ARG A 588 -7.67 -5.90 -7.53
C ARG A 588 -7.80 -4.93 -6.35
N ILE A 589 -6.86 -3.99 -6.15
CA ILE A 589 -6.81 -3.14 -4.95
C ILE A 589 -8.13 -2.37 -4.70
N PRO A 590 -8.71 -1.63 -5.67
CA PRO A 590 -9.97 -0.91 -5.45
C PRO A 590 -11.11 -1.83 -5.01
N ALA A 591 -11.24 -3.01 -5.64
CA ALA A 591 -12.25 -3.99 -5.28
C ALA A 591 -12.05 -4.59 -3.87
N ILE A 592 -10.81 -4.82 -3.44
CA ILE A 592 -10.50 -5.31 -2.09
C ILE A 592 -10.87 -4.26 -1.04
N VAL A 593 -10.46 -3.01 -1.26
CA VAL A 593 -10.77 -1.91 -0.33
C VAL A 593 -12.28 -1.65 -0.28
N PHE A 594 -12.96 -1.73 -1.43
CA PHE A 594 -14.42 -1.67 -1.54
C PHE A 594 -15.11 -2.72 -0.67
N GLN A 595 -14.73 -3.99 -0.81
CA GLN A 595 -15.29 -5.09 -0.01
C GLN A 595 -15.06 -4.87 1.49
N ILE A 596 -13.85 -4.43 1.90
CA ILE A 596 -13.55 -4.19 3.31
C ILE A 596 -14.39 -3.04 3.88
N ILE A 597 -14.52 -1.93 3.14
CA ILE A 597 -15.34 -0.78 3.56
C ILE A 597 -16.80 -1.20 3.71
N SER A 598 -17.35 -1.94 2.73
CA SER A 598 -18.71 -2.47 2.78
C SER A 598 -18.91 -3.45 3.94
N ASP A 599 -17.98 -4.37 4.18
CA ASP A 599 -18.06 -5.33 5.29
C ASP A 599 -18.09 -4.64 6.66
N VAL A 600 -17.29 -3.59 6.85
CA VAL A 600 -17.29 -2.83 8.10
C VAL A 600 -18.56 -1.98 8.23
N ILE A 601 -18.95 -1.25 7.19
CA ILE A 601 -20.05 -0.27 7.25
C ILE A 601 -21.43 -0.95 7.18
N ASP A 602 -21.62 -1.85 6.22
CA ASP A 602 -22.92 -2.45 5.92
C ASP A 602 -23.18 -3.70 6.77
N HIS A 603 -22.13 -4.49 7.03
CA HIS A 603 -22.25 -5.79 7.68
C HIS A 603 -21.74 -5.79 9.13
N GLY A 604 -21.29 -4.65 9.65
CA GLY A 604 -20.85 -4.50 11.05
C GLY A 604 -19.68 -5.40 11.44
N LYS A 605 -18.86 -5.82 10.47
CA LYS A 605 -17.70 -6.67 10.72
C LYS A 605 -16.61 -5.88 11.43
N SER A 606 -15.85 -6.57 12.29
CA SER A 606 -14.58 -6.00 12.76
C SER A 606 -13.60 -5.88 11.58
N ILE A 607 -12.61 -4.99 11.69
CA ILE A 607 -11.62 -4.79 10.62
C ILE A 607 -10.87 -6.09 10.28
N GLN A 608 -10.55 -6.92 11.27
CA GLN A 608 -9.93 -8.23 11.04
C GLN A 608 -10.88 -9.18 10.30
N GLN A 609 -12.17 -9.22 10.68
CA GLN A 609 -13.15 -10.06 9.99
C GLN A 609 -13.33 -9.65 8.53
N ALA A 610 -13.38 -8.34 8.25
CA ALA A 610 -13.48 -7.80 6.89
C ALA A 610 -12.22 -8.11 6.06
N ILE A 611 -11.01 -7.95 6.61
CA ILE A 611 -9.76 -8.29 5.93
C ILE A 611 -9.66 -9.79 5.65
N SER A 612 -10.05 -10.62 6.60
CA SER A 612 -10.02 -12.08 6.48
C SER A 612 -11.13 -12.66 5.59
N ALA A 613 -12.15 -11.89 5.23
CA ALA A 613 -13.28 -12.37 4.44
C ALA A 613 -12.83 -12.92 3.06
N PRO A 614 -13.59 -13.87 2.47
CA PRO A 614 -13.45 -14.24 1.07
C PRO A 614 -13.48 -13.03 0.14
N ARG A 615 -12.65 -13.04 -0.90
CA ARG A 615 -12.53 -11.93 -1.86
C ARG A 615 -12.83 -12.40 -3.28
N PHE A 616 -13.41 -11.49 -4.04
CA PHE A 616 -13.66 -11.65 -5.46
C PHE A 616 -13.43 -10.34 -6.20
N VAL A 617 -13.23 -10.42 -7.51
CA VAL A 617 -13.01 -9.26 -8.37
C VAL A 617 -13.51 -9.55 -9.78
N ASN A 618 -14.04 -8.53 -10.46
CA ASN A 618 -14.21 -8.56 -11.90
C ASN A 618 -13.64 -7.27 -12.50
N GLU A 619 -12.58 -7.40 -13.30
CA GLU A 619 -11.79 -6.26 -13.76
C GLU A 619 -12.16 -5.81 -15.19
N ASN A 620 -13.31 -6.29 -15.68
CA ASN A 620 -13.80 -6.03 -17.04
C ASN A 620 -12.74 -6.39 -18.11
N LEU A 621 -12.15 -7.58 -17.99
CA LEU A 621 -11.10 -8.12 -18.88
C LEU A 621 -11.70 -8.96 -20.01
N ALA A 622 -10.93 -9.32 -21.05
CA ALA A 622 -11.40 -10.26 -22.08
C ALA A 622 -11.83 -11.59 -21.45
N GLN A 623 -13.02 -12.11 -21.81
CA GLN A 623 -13.75 -13.23 -21.14
C GLN A 623 -14.43 -12.88 -19.81
N SER A 624 -14.16 -11.69 -19.25
CA SER A 624 -14.75 -11.02 -18.07
C SER A 624 -15.24 -11.94 -16.97
N ALA A 625 -14.41 -12.94 -16.68
CA ALA A 625 -14.66 -13.84 -15.60
C ALA A 625 -14.44 -13.13 -14.27
N THR A 626 -15.39 -13.32 -13.36
CA THR A 626 -15.18 -12.98 -11.95
C THR A 626 -14.14 -13.94 -11.40
N THR A 627 -13.03 -13.37 -10.92
CA THR A 627 -11.96 -14.13 -10.29
C THR A 627 -12.23 -14.17 -8.79
N ILE A 628 -12.21 -15.37 -8.22
CA ILE A 628 -12.40 -15.58 -6.78
C ILE A 628 -11.10 -16.06 -6.15
N GLY A 629 -10.78 -15.53 -4.97
CA GLY A 629 -9.64 -16.02 -4.18
C GLY A 629 -9.88 -17.46 -3.74
N HIS A 630 -8.89 -18.32 -3.95
CA HIS A 630 -8.89 -19.70 -3.51
C HIS A 630 -7.58 -20.06 -2.82
N HIS A 631 -7.58 -20.14 -1.50
CA HIS A 631 -6.39 -20.44 -0.72
C HIS A 631 -6.38 -21.93 -0.31
N ASN A 632 -5.34 -22.65 -0.74
CA ASN A 632 -5.03 -24.04 -0.37
C ASN A 632 -4.01 -24.10 0.77
N THR A 633 -4.20 -23.31 1.84
CA THR A 633 -3.29 -23.35 2.99
C THR A 633 -3.66 -24.49 3.93
N ARG A 634 -2.66 -25.16 4.55
CA ARG A 634 -2.87 -26.23 5.56
C ARG A 634 -3.65 -25.77 6.79
N HIS A 635 -3.84 -24.46 6.95
CA HIS A 635 -4.66 -23.85 7.98
C HIS A 635 -5.94 -23.34 7.32
N GLU A 636 -6.93 -24.23 7.21
CA GLU A 636 -8.29 -23.90 6.78
C GLU A 636 -9.03 -23.17 7.91
N THR A 637 -8.59 -21.97 8.27
CA THR A 637 -9.40 -20.99 9.02
C THR A 637 -8.65 -19.66 9.04
N PRO A 638 -9.31 -18.51 8.79
CA PRO A 638 -10.72 -18.33 8.39
C PRO A 638 -10.98 -18.71 6.93
N PRO A 639 -12.25 -18.94 6.50
CA PRO A 639 -12.54 -19.38 5.15
C PRO A 639 -12.20 -18.24 4.19
N PHE A 640 -11.03 -18.29 3.57
CA PHE A 640 -10.63 -17.34 2.53
C PHE A 640 -11.37 -17.56 1.21
N ASN A 641 -12.20 -18.61 1.14
CA ASN A 641 -12.84 -19.10 -0.07
C ASN A 641 -14.35 -18.83 0.00
N LEU A 642 -14.94 -18.39 -1.12
CA LEU A 642 -16.39 -18.28 -1.22
C LEU A 642 -17.04 -19.67 -1.08
N PRO A 643 -18.21 -19.79 -0.42
CA PRO A 643 -18.93 -21.05 -0.37
C PRO A 643 -19.22 -21.58 -1.78
N GLN A 644 -18.97 -22.88 -2.02
CA GLN A 644 -19.19 -23.45 -3.34
C GLN A 644 -20.65 -23.35 -3.80
N THR A 645 -21.59 -23.40 -2.85
CA THR A 645 -23.02 -23.19 -3.12
C THR A 645 -23.28 -21.81 -3.72
N LEU A 646 -22.66 -20.76 -3.17
CA LEU A 646 -22.75 -19.40 -3.69
C LEU A 646 -22.12 -19.28 -5.08
N VAL A 647 -20.95 -19.90 -5.30
CA VAL A 647 -20.30 -19.94 -6.63
C VAL A 647 -21.23 -20.59 -7.67
N ASN A 648 -21.87 -21.70 -7.33
CA ASN A 648 -22.84 -22.35 -8.22
C ASN A 648 -24.04 -21.45 -8.47
N GLN A 649 -24.59 -20.78 -7.45
CA GLN A 649 -25.71 -19.85 -7.60
C GLN A 649 -25.37 -18.64 -8.49
N LEU A 650 -24.16 -18.08 -8.37
CA LEU A 650 -23.70 -16.99 -9.25
C LEU A 650 -23.69 -17.43 -10.71
N ARG A 651 -23.21 -18.65 -10.99
CA ARG A 651 -23.18 -19.20 -12.35
C ARG A 651 -24.57 -19.56 -12.85
N ASP A 652 -25.31 -20.36 -12.08
CA ASP A 652 -26.51 -21.04 -12.53
C ASP A 652 -27.74 -20.12 -12.48
N ASN A 653 -27.80 -19.19 -11.50
CA ASN A 653 -28.95 -18.30 -11.31
C ASN A 653 -28.72 -16.88 -11.85
N LYS A 654 -27.47 -16.40 -11.91
CA LYS A 654 -27.16 -15.04 -12.40
C LYS A 654 -26.39 -15.05 -13.73
N GLY A 655 -25.92 -16.20 -14.22
CA GLY A 655 -25.14 -16.26 -15.47
C GLY A 655 -23.71 -15.71 -15.35
N GLN A 656 -23.13 -15.64 -14.15
CA GLN A 656 -21.75 -15.19 -13.97
C GLN A 656 -20.76 -16.24 -14.47
N THR A 657 -19.75 -15.79 -15.23
CA THR A 657 -18.55 -16.58 -15.46
C THR A 657 -17.64 -16.45 -14.25
N VAL A 658 -17.37 -17.55 -13.53
CA VAL A 658 -16.54 -17.52 -12.32
C VAL A 658 -15.33 -18.43 -12.50
N ILE A 659 -14.13 -17.87 -12.26
CA ILE A 659 -12.86 -18.60 -12.28
C ILE A 659 -12.20 -18.54 -10.91
N ARG A 660 -11.54 -19.63 -10.52
CA ARG A 660 -10.77 -19.69 -9.27
C ARG A 660 -9.34 -19.26 -9.52
N ASN A 661 -8.80 -18.42 -8.63
CA ASN A 661 -7.39 -18.11 -8.58
C ASN A 661 -6.77 -18.74 -7.33
N THR A 662 -5.78 -19.61 -7.52
CA THR A 662 -5.12 -20.35 -6.44
C THR A 662 -3.92 -19.63 -5.81
N VAL A 663 -3.62 -18.41 -6.27
CA VAL A 663 -2.52 -17.55 -5.80
C VAL A 663 -3.06 -16.53 -4.79
N THR A 664 -2.18 -15.96 -3.97
CA THR A 664 -2.50 -14.96 -2.94
C THR A 664 -3.39 -13.84 -3.48
N PHE A 665 -4.62 -13.72 -2.95
CA PHE A 665 -5.63 -12.76 -3.39
C PHE A 665 -5.54 -11.42 -2.65
N GLY A 666 -4.43 -10.72 -2.89
CA GLY A 666 -4.11 -9.44 -2.28
C GLY A 666 -3.79 -9.51 -0.78
N ALA A 667 -3.33 -8.39 -0.22
CA ALA A 667 -2.98 -8.26 1.20
C ALA A 667 -3.40 -6.88 1.72
N ALA A 668 -4.41 -6.82 2.58
CA ALA A 668 -4.95 -5.58 3.14
C ALA A 668 -4.52 -5.35 4.58
N GLN A 669 -4.20 -4.10 4.92
CA GLN A 669 -3.92 -3.69 6.30
C GLN A 669 -4.83 -2.51 6.63
N GLY A 670 -5.33 -2.44 7.85
CA GLY A 670 -6.17 -1.32 8.24
C GLY A 670 -6.36 -1.17 9.74
N ILE A 671 -6.82 0.02 10.11
CA ILE A 671 -7.13 0.41 11.48
C ILE A 671 -8.57 0.92 11.52
N ALA A 672 -9.35 0.39 12.46
CA ALA A 672 -10.72 0.79 12.78
C ALA A 672 -10.74 1.55 14.12
N ILE A 673 -11.42 2.69 14.16
CA ILE A 673 -11.47 3.60 15.32
C ILE A 673 -12.88 3.66 15.90
N ASP A 674 -13.26 2.83 16.88
CA ASP A 674 -14.62 2.83 17.46
C ASP A 674 -15.16 4.26 17.71
N PRO A 675 -16.31 4.64 17.12
CA PRO A 675 -16.74 6.04 17.10
C PRO A 675 -17.24 6.55 18.47
N ASP A 676 -17.66 5.64 19.35
CA ASP A 676 -18.22 5.98 20.66
C ASP A 676 -17.13 6.07 21.73
N THR A 677 -16.11 5.21 21.63
CA THR A 677 -15.05 5.07 22.64
C THR A 677 -13.70 5.62 22.18
N GLY A 678 -13.50 5.83 20.88
CA GLY A 678 -12.20 6.14 20.29
C GLY A 678 -11.23 4.95 20.25
N ALA A 679 -11.67 3.75 20.63
CA ALA A 679 -10.79 2.58 20.72
C ALA A 679 -10.27 2.16 19.34
N LEU A 680 -8.96 1.93 19.26
CA LEU A 680 -8.30 1.49 18.04
C LEU A 680 -8.26 -0.03 17.95
N SER A 681 -8.52 -0.56 16.76
CA SER A 681 -8.33 -1.97 16.41
C SER A 681 -7.61 -2.06 15.07
N ARG A 682 -6.58 -2.91 14.97
CA ARG A 682 -5.92 -3.22 13.70
C ARG A 682 -6.49 -4.50 13.12
N GLY A 683 -6.46 -4.59 11.80
CA GLY A 683 -6.56 -5.86 11.11
C GLY A 683 -5.38 -6.01 10.15
N THR A 684 -4.79 -7.19 10.15
CA THR A 684 -3.65 -7.54 9.31
C THR A 684 -3.98 -8.77 8.46
N ASP A 685 -3.51 -8.78 7.20
CA ASP A 685 -3.88 -9.87 6.29
C ASP A 685 -3.12 -11.17 6.60
N PRO A 686 -3.80 -12.23 7.04
CA PRO A 686 -3.16 -13.52 7.29
C PRO A 686 -2.59 -14.15 6.01
N ARG A 687 -3.07 -13.75 4.82
CA ARG A 687 -2.57 -14.26 3.53
C ARG A 687 -1.13 -13.88 3.23
N ARG A 688 -0.57 -12.91 3.96
CA ARG A 688 0.86 -12.53 3.92
C ARG A 688 1.62 -12.84 5.21
N GLY A 689 1.04 -13.68 6.08
CA GLY A 689 1.65 -14.06 7.36
C GLY A 689 1.31 -13.11 8.51
N GLY A 690 0.32 -12.22 8.35
CA GLY A 690 -0.07 -11.22 9.35
C GLY A 690 -0.92 -11.72 10.53
N ASP A 691 -0.75 -12.95 11.03
CA ASP A 691 -1.44 -13.41 12.25
C ASP A 691 -0.67 -12.92 13.49
N PHE A 692 -0.86 -11.65 13.90
CA PHE A 692 -0.18 -11.07 15.08
C PHE A 692 -1.07 -10.19 15.95
#